data_AF-A0AAE9A9A5-F1
#
_entry.id   AF-A0AAE9A9A5-F1
#
_cell.length_a   1.000
_cell.length_b   1.000
_cell.length_c   1.000
_cell.angle_alpha   90.00
_cell.angle_beta   90.00
_cell.angle_gamma   90.00
#
_symmetry.space_group_name_H-M   'P 1'
#
loop_
_entity.id
_entity.type
_entity.pdbx_description
1 polymer ?
#
loop_
_entity_poly.entity_id
_entity_poly.type
_entity_poly.pdbx_seq_one_letter_code
_entity_poly.pdbx_strand_id
1 'polypeptide(L)'
;MFRLVSVECYGCRYKGKPNTYYDDNTKRPVFNQCGHSLCTECAEVFHNCPICDKEIQTIENFTARSLLDDYKRDAMRIFKNWWNATGNERETCTRCYEPCENLRLCLSCYSSKLDFIVVYGEENEQKPWMNSEMRQERRKQIEAFRDKSLYSETDPDADPEEIELKIYFHCDFSLFANLACCSSCILDHHGDHLVNTREELEPIMDVFKQSAAKVAVGFLTDQINQMKSSCKIKMMRLHRTCEILSHFANNYFRSPDGNPRVPDIHISRRSALNKFFKLLPWDNLDGITRGDVDEIIENLEYQMSNLNCSEECHCSEIWDEMQLSFYRNQIEREFARVIEELNNQKIIKCSFPELKFQKTRGEAIQMSKLKLPLIYTVFCWNYKNENLCGMFDNLNHKPCRCPNCKKPSCLECLESTKRCPFCGVLYESIPTEYEPEISNETLDLVNFYKNNFLELLIEWWHCDASKLGFCLQCNSFSNDLEICVFCELDQKPSALRTNTMGPYHRSDSLFYNFRGLKTLPIRWQCADCNQQLIENWVHNSCEDSVLNGVSWKRGCSHLNSRVSFCKLIREDGCSFKVIGLKEIQKYETAMKVSTIGLIHKIAEVAIKEQVFCEFEKMQFLKTLGMLTTRMHQCFLNSRKPHSQKMEISNQLEQFQTKWLNYQDNQTKCDCSLNETENRGKYRKKRKVFLKSFKDQLTDICPFKSCGDAGNSYNFDDEEAGEEYEIFWSQTWSL
;
A
#
# COMPACT_ATOMS: atom_id res chain seq x y z
N MET A 1 -14.75 -19.27 -30.22
CA MET A 1 -13.75 -19.22 -29.13
C MET A 1 -12.63 -18.29 -29.56
N PHE A 2 -12.83 -16.98 -29.37
CA PHE A 2 -12.02 -15.84 -29.86
C PHE A 2 -11.63 -15.78 -31.34
N ARG A 3 -11.85 -16.82 -32.16
CA ARG A 3 -11.40 -16.97 -33.54
C ARG A 3 -9.91 -16.74 -33.69
N LEU A 4 -9.17 -17.63 -33.00
CA LEU A 4 -7.73 -17.99 -33.02
C LEU A 4 -6.76 -17.18 -33.90
N VAL A 5 -6.77 -15.87 -33.79
CA VAL A 5 -5.55 -15.09 -34.05
C VAL A 5 -4.65 -15.34 -32.85
N SER A 6 -3.45 -15.87 -33.08
CA SER A 6 -2.44 -15.94 -32.04
C SER A 6 -2.17 -14.50 -31.58
N VAL A 7 -2.83 -14.08 -30.49
CA VAL A 7 -2.63 -12.78 -29.82
C VAL A 7 -1.56 -12.87 -28.73
N GLU A 8 -1.00 -14.07 -28.56
CA GLU A 8 0.06 -14.38 -27.63
C GLU A 8 1.26 -14.99 -28.36
N CYS A 9 2.45 -14.52 -27.99
CA CYS A 9 3.69 -15.12 -28.42
C CYS A 9 3.98 -16.39 -27.61
N TYR A 10 3.97 -17.54 -28.28
CA TYR A 10 4.38 -18.80 -27.66
C TYR A 10 5.85 -18.77 -27.20
N GLY A 11 6.73 -18.03 -27.89
CA GLY A 11 8.13 -17.85 -27.48
C GLY A 11 8.28 -17.17 -26.11
N CYS A 12 7.45 -16.15 -25.82
CA CYS A 12 7.43 -15.51 -24.51
C CYS A 12 7.01 -16.50 -23.42
N ARG A 13 5.99 -17.30 -23.71
CA ARG A 13 5.49 -18.34 -22.82
C ARG A 13 6.54 -19.42 -22.56
N TYR A 14 7.21 -19.90 -23.60
CA TYR A 14 8.28 -20.90 -23.50
C TYR A 14 9.41 -20.45 -22.57
N LYS A 15 9.71 -19.14 -22.55
CA LYS A 15 10.70 -18.53 -21.63
C LYS A 15 10.16 -18.25 -20.22
N GLY A 16 8.91 -18.59 -19.92
CA GLY A 16 8.26 -18.25 -18.66
C GLY A 16 8.05 -16.75 -18.44
N LYS A 17 8.01 -15.93 -19.51
CA LYS A 17 7.73 -14.50 -19.37
C LYS A 17 6.27 -14.31 -18.88
N PRO A 18 6.02 -13.45 -17.88
CA PRO A 18 4.67 -13.21 -17.37
C PRO A 18 3.74 -12.48 -18.35
N ASN A 19 4.30 -11.70 -19.30
CA ASN A 19 3.54 -11.05 -20.37
C ASN A 19 3.82 -11.71 -21.72
N THR A 20 2.83 -12.47 -22.21
CA THR A 20 2.85 -13.22 -23.46
C THR A 20 2.21 -12.50 -24.63
N TYR A 21 1.52 -11.37 -24.42
CA TYR A 21 0.74 -10.68 -25.46
C TYR A 21 1.60 -9.92 -26.47
N TYR A 22 1.10 -9.80 -27.69
CA TYR A 22 1.65 -8.90 -28.70
C TYR A 22 1.33 -7.44 -28.37
N ASP A 23 2.23 -6.54 -28.76
CA ASP A 23 2.07 -5.08 -28.67
C ASP A 23 2.48 -4.41 -30.00
N ASP A 24 2.26 -3.10 -30.11
CA ASP A 24 2.52 -2.35 -31.36
C ASP A 24 4.00 -1.99 -31.57
N ASN A 25 4.86 -2.20 -30.57
CA ASN A 25 6.22 -1.67 -30.53
C ASN A 25 7.26 -2.80 -30.56
N THR A 26 7.46 -3.44 -29.42
CA THR A 26 8.55 -4.37 -29.10
C THR A 26 8.14 -5.83 -29.27
N LYS A 27 6.84 -6.13 -29.21
CA LYS A 27 6.29 -7.47 -29.37
C LYS A 27 5.34 -7.52 -30.56
N ARG A 28 5.81 -7.12 -31.74
CA ARG A 28 5.00 -7.22 -32.97
C ARG A 28 4.90 -8.67 -33.45
N PRO A 29 3.74 -9.14 -33.94
CA PRO A 29 3.59 -10.50 -34.46
C PRO A 29 4.34 -10.65 -35.79
N VAL A 30 5.20 -11.67 -35.86
CA VAL A 30 5.94 -12.06 -37.05
C VAL A 30 5.71 -13.52 -37.36
N PHE A 31 5.65 -13.84 -38.66
CA PHE A 31 5.69 -15.20 -39.16
C PHE A 31 7.11 -15.72 -39.23
N ASN A 32 7.23 -17.01 -38.94
CA ASN A 32 8.37 -17.82 -39.34
C ASN A 32 8.05 -18.56 -40.65
N GLN A 33 9.05 -19.08 -41.37
CA GLN A 33 8.82 -19.95 -42.54
C GLN A 33 7.92 -21.15 -42.25
N CYS A 34 7.89 -21.62 -40.99
CA CYS A 34 7.01 -22.69 -40.55
C CYS A 34 5.54 -22.27 -40.35
N GLY A 35 5.20 -21.01 -40.55
CA GLY A 35 3.84 -20.46 -40.42
C GLY A 35 3.40 -20.19 -38.98
N HIS A 36 4.23 -20.46 -37.97
CA HIS A 36 3.95 -20.13 -36.58
C HIS A 36 4.26 -18.67 -36.27
N SER A 37 3.43 -18.04 -35.44
CA SER A 37 3.61 -16.65 -34.99
C SER A 37 4.48 -16.55 -33.75
N LEU A 38 5.48 -15.67 -33.80
CA LEU A 38 6.30 -15.24 -32.67
C LEU A 38 6.30 -13.70 -32.58
N CYS A 39 6.76 -13.14 -31.46
CA CYS A 39 7.01 -11.71 -31.40
C CYS A 39 8.41 -11.39 -31.91
N THR A 40 8.63 -10.16 -32.37
CA THR A 40 9.93 -9.65 -32.82
C THR A 40 11.07 -9.99 -31.85
N GLU A 41 10.92 -9.72 -30.55
CA GLU A 41 11.91 -10.09 -29.53
C GLU A 41 12.19 -11.61 -29.45
N CYS A 42 11.17 -12.46 -29.62
CA CYS A 42 11.37 -13.89 -29.53
C CYS A 42 12.04 -14.43 -30.79
N ALA A 43 11.69 -13.90 -31.95
CA ALA A 43 12.29 -14.31 -33.21
C ALA A 43 13.78 -13.94 -33.30
N GLU A 44 14.21 -12.87 -32.63
CA GLU A 44 15.65 -12.51 -32.54
C GLU A 44 16.47 -13.45 -31.64
N VAL A 45 15.83 -14.08 -30.65
CA VAL A 45 16.54 -14.92 -29.66
C VAL A 45 16.48 -16.40 -30.00
N PHE A 46 15.40 -16.87 -30.62
CA PHE A 46 15.28 -18.27 -31.02
C PHE A 46 15.88 -18.46 -32.41
N HIS A 47 16.83 -19.39 -32.54
CA HIS A 47 17.33 -19.82 -33.86
C HIS A 47 16.30 -20.73 -34.58
N ASN A 48 15.64 -21.59 -33.81
CA ASN A 48 14.59 -22.50 -34.29
C ASN A 48 13.25 -22.19 -33.61
N CYS A 49 12.16 -22.43 -34.33
CA CYS A 49 10.81 -22.23 -33.83
C CYS A 49 10.55 -23.11 -32.60
N PRO A 50 10.17 -22.56 -31.43
CA PRO A 50 9.91 -23.35 -30.22
C PRO A 50 8.69 -24.29 -30.36
N ILE A 51 7.92 -24.15 -31.45
CA ILE A 51 6.74 -24.98 -31.73
C ILE A 51 7.09 -26.18 -32.62
N CYS A 52 7.94 -26.04 -33.63
CA CYS A 52 8.19 -27.11 -34.62
C CYS A 52 9.66 -27.30 -34.99
N ASP A 53 10.57 -26.61 -34.30
CA ASP A 53 12.02 -26.69 -34.42
C ASP A 53 12.61 -26.39 -35.81
N LYS A 54 11.82 -25.80 -36.71
CA LYS A 54 12.30 -25.27 -38.00
C LYS A 54 12.97 -23.90 -37.83
N GLU A 55 13.96 -23.61 -38.67
CA GLU A 55 14.70 -22.35 -38.69
C GLU A 55 13.76 -21.12 -38.76
N ILE A 56 14.11 -20.08 -38.01
CA ILE A 56 13.34 -18.83 -37.98
C ILE A 56 13.89 -17.85 -39.02
N GLN A 57 13.02 -17.44 -39.94
CA GLN A 57 13.19 -16.24 -40.74
C GLN A 57 11.93 -15.39 -40.61
N THR A 58 12.10 -14.11 -40.27
CA THR A 58 11.00 -13.23 -39.86
C THR A 58 10.35 -12.52 -41.03
N ILE A 59 9.03 -12.64 -41.14
CA ILE A 59 8.19 -11.82 -42.03
C ILE A 59 7.11 -11.15 -41.18
N GLU A 60 6.89 -9.84 -41.31
CA GLU A 60 5.85 -9.14 -40.55
C GLU A 60 4.45 -9.66 -40.93
N ASN A 61 3.62 -9.92 -39.92
CA ASN A 61 2.27 -10.46 -40.11
C ASN A 61 1.21 -9.35 -40.03
N PHE A 62 0.99 -8.66 -41.16
CA PHE A 62 0.03 -7.56 -41.24
C PHE A 62 -1.43 -7.98 -40.96
N THR A 63 -1.80 -9.22 -41.31
CA THR A 63 -3.16 -9.72 -41.07
C THR A 63 -3.42 -9.97 -39.58
N ALA A 64 -2.47 -10.61 -38.88
CA ALA A 64 -2.57 -10.77 -37.43
C ALA A 64 -2.58 -9.41 -36.71
N ARG A 65 -1.79 -8.45 -37.19
CA ARG A 65 -1.77 -7.08 -36.66
C ARG A 65 -3.10 -6.37 -36.84
N SER A 66 -3.69 -6.44 -38.04
CA SER A 66 -5.02 -5.83 -38.30
C SER A 66 -6.10 -6.42 -37.38
N LEU A 67 -6.05 -7.73 -37.14
CA LEU A 67 -7.01 -8.39 -36.25
C LEU A 67 -6.80 -8.02 -34.77
N LEU A 68 -5.54 -7.88 -34.32
CA LEU A 68 -5.22 -7.34 -33.00
C LEU A 68 -5.77 -5.92 -32.81
N ASP A 69 -5.61 -5.07 -33.83
CA ASP A 69 -6.13 -3.70 -33.82
C ASP A 69 -7.67 -3.68 -33.78
N ASP A 70 -8.33 -4.64 -34.43
CA ASP A 70 -9.78 -4.81 -34.35
C ASP A 70 -10.24 -5.26 -32.96
N TYR A 71 -9.47 -6.12 -32.27
CA TYR A 71 -9.78 -6.54 -30.91
C TYR A 71 -9.60 -5.41 -29.90
N LYS A 72 -8.56 -4.59 -30.04
CA LYS A 72 -8.34 -3.40 -29.20
C LYS A 72 -9.47 -2.38 -29.35
N ARG A 73 -10.04 -2.23 -30.55
CA ARG A 73 -11.10 -1.25 -30.84
C ARG A 73 -12.41 -1.55 -30.12
N ASP A 74 -12.71 -2.82 -29.83
CA ASP A 74 -14.00 -3.23 -29.25
C ASP A 74 -13.83 -4.40 -28.26
N ALA A 75 -13.06 -4.16 -27.19
CA ALA A 75 -12.70 -5.19 -26.22
C ALA A 75 -13.91 -5.72 -25.43
N MET A 76 -14.94 -4.90 -25.21
CA MET A 76 -16.19 -5.34 -24.58
C MET A 76 -16.90 -6.43 -25.40
N ARG A 77 -17.05 -6.24 -26.72
CA ARG A 77 -17.62 -7.27 -27.61
C ARG A 77 -16.78 -8.55 -27.57
N ILE A 78 -15.46 -8.40 -27.55
CA ILE A 78 -14.52 -9.53 -27.46
C ILE A 78 -14.74 -10.30 -26.16
N PHE A 79 -14.75 -9.64 -25.01
CA PHE A 79 -15.02 -10.26 -23.71
C PHE A 79 -16.36 -11.01 -23.69
N LYS A 80 -17.44 -10.38 -24.17
CA LYS A 80 -18.77 -10.99 -24.27
C LYS A 80 -18.80 -12.25 -25.12
N ASN A 81 -18.18 -12.19 -26.29
CA ASN A 81 -18.15 -13.33 -27.21
C ASN A 81 -17.40 -14.52 -26.59
N TRP A 82 -16.34 -14.28 -25.83
CA TRP A 82 -15.65 -15.35 -25.12
C TRP A 82 -16.44 -15.92 -23.96
N TRP A 83 -17.04 -15.06 -23.15
CA TRP A 83 -17.88 -15.50 -22.03
C TRP A 83 -19.02 -16.40 -22.54
N ASN A 84 -19.63 -16.01 -23.66
CA ASN A 84 -20.74 -16.73 -24.28
C ASN A 84 -20.35 -17.89 -25.18
N ALA A 85 -19.09 -18.05 -25.56
CA ALA A 85 -18.65 -19.08 -26.48
C ALA A 85 -19.01 -20.48 -25.99
N THR A 86 -19.74 -21.24 -26.81
CA THR A 86 -20.08 -22.65 -26.58
C THR A 86 -19.12 -23.62 -27.26
N GLY A 87 -18.20 -23.10 -28.07
CA GLY A 87 -17.23 -23.87 -28.83
C GLY A 87 -17.61 -24.06 -30.30
N ASN A 88 -18.88 -24.07 -30.70
CA ASN A 88 -19.30 -24.49 -32.05
C ASN A 88 -19.35 -23.37 -33.11
N GLU A 89 -18.60 -22.29 -32.93
CA GLU A 89 -18.57 -21.18 -33.88
C GLU A 89 -17.41 -21.33 -34.86
N ARG A 90 -17.52 -20.74 -36.07
CA ARG A 90 -16.38 -20.59 -37.00
C ARG A 90 -15.18 -20.02 -36.23
N GLU A 91 -13.97 -20.49 -36.49
CA GLU A 91 -12.73 -20.01 -35.88
C GLU A 91 -11.78 -19.47 -36.96
N THR A 92 -10.67 -18.82 -36.60
CA THR A 92 -9.69 -18.33 -37.58
C THR A 92 -8.55 -19.33 -37.71
N CYS A 93 -8.11 -19.62 -38.93
CA CYS A 93 -6.92 -20.43 -39.14
C CYS A 93 -5.67 -19.68 -38.65
N THR A 94 -4.84 -20.31 -37.81
CA THR A 94 -3.64 -19.67 -37.25
C THR A 94 -2.52 -19.44 -38.28
N ARG A 95 -2.63 -20.04 -39.47
CA ARG A 95 -1.65 -19.89 -40.57
C ARG A 95 -2.10 -18.93 -41.64
N CYS A 96 -3.31 -19.10 -42.19
CA CYS A 96 -3.82 -18.22 -43.26
C CYS A 96 -4.72 -17.09 -42.78
N TYR A 97 -5.11 -17.07 -41.50
CA TYR A 97 -5.95 -16.03 -40.89
C TYR A 97 -7.36 -15.91 -41.49
N GLU A 98 -7.77 -16.91 -42.27
CA GLU A 98 -9.12 -17.01 -42.80
C GLU A 98 -10.07 -17.75 -41.85
N PRO A 99 -11.36 -17.35 -41.77
CA PRO A 99 -12.37 -18.09 -41.03
C PRO A 99 -12.56 -19.52 -41.56
N CYS A 100 -12.64 -20.50 -40.65
CA CYS A 100 -12.81 -21.91 -40.94
C CYS A 100 -13.80 -22.55 -39.95
N GLU A 101 -14.64 -23.46 -40.43
CA GLU A 101 -15.58 -24.21 -39.58
C GLU A 101 -14.90 -25.34 -38.81
N ASN A 102 -13.92 -26.02 -39.41
CA ASN A 102 -13.26 -27.19 -38.83
C ASN A 102 -11.75 -26.97 -38.78
N LEU A 103 -11.26 -26.62 -37.59
CA LEU A 103 -9.82 -26.55 -37.34
C LEU A 103 -9.26 -27.94 -37.10
N ARG A 104 -8.05 -28.15 -37.61
CA ARG A 104 -7.35 -29.41 -37.55
C ARG A 104 -6.03 -29.27 -36.81
N LEU A 105 -5.66 -30.33 -36.09
CA LEU A 105 -4.40 -30.48 -35.37
C LEU A 105 -3.65 -31.69 -35.91
N CYS A 106 -2.37 -31.49 -36.22
CA CYS A 106 -1.49 -32.57 -36.67
C CYS A 106 -0.93 -33.33 -35.46
N LEU A 107 -1.55 -34.44 -35.09
CA LEU A 107 -1.13 -35.25 -33.94
C LEU A 107 0.28 -35.80 -34.10
N SER A 108 0.69 -36.21 -35.30
CA SER A 108 2.05 -36.71 -35.54
C SER A 108 3.15 -35.70 -35.22
N CYS A 109 2.88 -34.40 -35.40
CA CYS A 109 3.86 -33.34 -35.12
C CYS A 109 3.87 -32.89 -33.67
N TYR A 110 2.73 -33.01 -32.98
CA TYR A 110 2.49 -32.27 -31.75
C TYR A 110 2.14 -33.16 -30.56
N SER A 111 2.01 -34.48 -30.74
CA SER A 111 1.65 -35.43 -29.66
C SER A 111 2.50 -35.30 -28.39
N SER A 112 3.79 -34.95 -28.50
CA SER A 112 4.67 -34.73 -27.34
C SER A 112 4.37 -33.45 -26.54
N LYS A 113 3.53 -32.56 -27.07
CA LYS A 113 3.11 -31.29 -26.45
C LYS A 113 1.66 -31.29 -26.01
N LEU A 114 0.94 -32.39 -26.27
CA LEU A 114 -0.46 -32.55 -25.98
C LEU A 114 -0.61 -33.53 -24.80
N ASP A 115 -1.16 -33.07 -23.69
CA ASP A 115 -1.60 -33.91 -22.58
C ASP A 115 -3.01 -34.45 -22.85
N PHE A 116 -3.18 -35.77 -22.93
CA PHE A 116 -4.48 -36.42 -23.10
C PHE A 116 -5.00 -36.93 -21.76
N ILE A 117 -6.29 -36.71 -21.50
CA ILE A 117 -7.01 -37.19 -20.32
C ILE A 117 -8.04 -38.20 -20.79
N VAL A 118 -8.10 -39.35 -20.14
CA VAL A 118 -9.05 -40.41 -20.49
C VAL A 118 -10.06 -40.55 -19.36
N VAL A 119 -11.33 -40.32 -19.68
CA VAL A 119 -12.46 -40.38 -18.74
C VAL A 119 -13.42 -41.44 -19.24
N TYR A 120 -13.85 -42.30 -18.33
CA TYR A 120 -14.85 -43.32 -18.63
C TYR A 120 -16.26 -42.71 -18.60
N GLY A 121 -17.06 -42.92 -19.64
CA GLY A 121 -18.43 -42.41 -19.77
C GLY A 121 -19.48 -43.51 -19.72
N GLU A 122 -20.69 -43.16 -19.28
CA GLU A 122 -21.88 -44.01 -19.42
C GLU A 122 -22.35 -44.07 -20.88
N GLU A 123 -22.85 -45.25 -21.30
CA GLU A 123 -23.43 -45.48 -22.61
C GLU A 123 -24.49 -44.42 -22.95
N ASN A 124 -24.31 -43.69 -24.04
CA ASN A 124 -25.42 -42.93 -24.63
C ASN A 124 -25.48 -43.10 -26.15
N GLU A 125 -26.72 -43.17 -26.63
CA GLU A 125 -27.15 -43.74 -27.91
C GLU A 125 -26.56 -43.07 -29.16
N GLN A 126 -26.13 -43.96 -30.09
CA GLN A 126 -25.91 -43.78 -31.53
C GLN A 126 -25.20 -42.51 -32.02
N LYS A 127 -23.89 -42.67 -32.33
CA LYS A 127 -23.10 -41.68 -33.08
C LYS A 127 -22.67 -42.24 -34.47
N PRO A 128 -22.79 -41.47 -35.58
CA PRO A 128 -22.68 -41.98 -36.97
C PRO A 128 -21.28 -42.34 -37.51
N TRP A 129 -20.20 -42.17 -36.73
CA TRP A 129 -18.82 -42.22 -37.24
C TRP A 129 -18.03 -43.50 -36.91
N MET A 130 -18.70 -44.58 -36.48
CA MET A 130 -18.03 -45.85 -36.18
C MET A 130 -18.06 -46.83 -37.35
N ASN A 131 -16.99 -46.87 -38.16
CA ASN A 131 -16.58 -48.12 -38.80
C ASN A 131 -15.58 -48.86 -37.88
N SER A 132 -15.60 -50.19 -37.91
CA SER A 132 -14.87 -51.05 -36.96
C SER A 132 -13.35 -50.87 -36.99
N GLU A 133 -12.79 -50.50 -38.14
CA GLU A 133 -11.36 -50.25 -38.31
C GLU A 133 -10.88 -48.99 -37.57
N MET A 134 -11.57 -47.86 -37.71
CA MET A 134 -11.20 -46.66 -36.94
C MET A 134 -11.36 -46.89 -35.44
N ARG A 135 -12.36 -47.68 -35.02
CA ARG A 135 -12.55 -48.07 -33.61
C ARG A 135 -11.36 -48.86 -33.08
N GLN A 136 -10.86 -49.82 -33.85
CA GLN A 136 -9.70 -50.63 -33.46
C GLN A 136 -8.39 -49.84 -33.46
N GLU A 137 -8.19 -48.98 -34.45
CA GLU A 137 -6.97 -48.15 -34.52
C GLU A 137 -6.96 -47.11 -33.40
N ARG A 138 -8.10 -46.49 -33.09
CA ARG A 138 -8.24 -45.63 -31.90
C ARG A 138 -8.01 -46.40 -30.61
N ARG A 139 -8.53 -47.64 -30.47
CA ARG A 139 -8.24 -48.49 -29.30
C ARG A 139 -6.75 -48.76 -29.13
N LYS A 140 -6.03 -49.11 -30.21
CA LYS A 140 -4.58 -49.31 -30.15
C LYS A 140 -3.83 -48.03 -29.75
N GLN A 141 -4.28 -46.87 -30.25
CA GLN A 141 -3.72 -45.59 -29.85
C GLN A 141 -4.01 -45.30 -28.37
N ILE A 142 -5.24 -45.54 -27.89
CA ILE A 142 -5.65 -45.38 -26.49
C ILE A 142 -4.84 -46.30 -25.57
N GLU A 143 -4.67 -47.57 -25.92
CA GLU A 143 -3.85 -48.53 -25.18
C GLU A 143 -2.38 -48.08 -25.13
N ALA A 144 -1.83 -47.59 -26.25
CA ALA A 144 -0.49 -47.02 -26.29
C ALA A 144 -0.35 -45.69 -25.52
N PHE A 145 -1.45 -44.95 -25.32
CA PHE A 145 -1.50 -43.73 -24.48
C PHE A 145 -1.71 -44.05 -23.00
N ARG A 146 -2.39 -45.15 -22.67
CA ARG A 146 -2.61 -45.64 -21.29
C ARG A 146 -1.27 -45.90 -20.58
N ASP A 147 -0.28 -46.43 -21.32
CA ASP A 147 1.09 -46.63 -20.84
C ASP A 147 1.89 -45.32 -20.63
N LYS A 148 1.36 -44.17 -21.06
CA LYS A 148 2.01 -42.84 -20.97
C LYS A 148 1.21 -41.83 -20.15
N SER A 149 0.01 -42.20 -19.66
CA SER A 149 -0.90 -41.33 -18.92
C SER A 149 -0.53 -41.26 -17.43
N LEU A 150 -0.50 -40.06 -16.86
CA LEU A 150 -0.13 -39.81 -15.46
C LEU A 150 -1.30 -39.89 -14.47
N TYR A 151 -2.56 -39.92 -14.94
CA TYR A 151 -3.75 -39.90 -14.08
C TYR A 151 -4.90 -40.72 -14.68
N SER A 152 -5.45 -41.63 -13.87
CA SER A 152 -6.77 -42.23 -14.08
C SER A 152 -7.62 -41.96 -12.85
N GLU A 153 -8.82 -41.41 -13.02
CA GLU A 153 -9.85 -41.38 -11.98
C GLU A 153 -10.74 -42.61 -12.21
N THR A 154 -10.40 -43.80 -11.71
CA THR A 154 -11.01 -44.46 -10.54
C THR A 154 -10.59 -45.96 -10.44
N ASP A 155 -11.13 -46.65 -9.43
CA ASP A 155 -10.95 -48.03 -8.92
C ASP A 155 -10.30 -49.06 -9.88
N PRO A 156 -9.16 -49.68 -9.50
CA PRO A 156 -8.42 -50.64 -10.33
C PRO A 156 -9.19 -51.91 -10.76
N ASP A 157 -10.38 -52.16 -10.21
CA ASP A 157 -11.14 -53.39 -10.41
C ASP A 157 -12.25 -53.29 -11.48
N ALA A 158 -12.38 -52.18 -12.20
CA ALA A 158 -13.41 -52.02 -13.23
C ALA A 158 -13.02 -52.69 -14.58
N ASP A 159 -13.88 -53.56 -15.11
CA ASP A 159 -13.63 -54.33 -16.34
C ASP A 159 -13.53 -53.40 -17.57
N PRO A 160 -12.38 -53.33 -18.27
CA PRO A 160 -12.18 -52.45 -19.42
C PRO A 160 -13.14 -52.71 -20.60
N GLU A 161 -13.79 -53.88 -20.65
CA GLU A 161 -14.71 -54.24 -21.74
C GLU A 161 -16.09 -53.59 -21.64
N GLU A 162 -16.54 -53.19 -20.44
CA GLU A 162 -17.89 -52.64 -20.21
C GLU A 162 -17.97 -51.12 -20.21
N ILE A 163 -16.85 -50.40 -20.35
CA ILE A 163 -16.80 -48.96 -20.09
C ILE A 163 -16.39 -48.16 -21.33
N GLU A 164 -17.22 -47.21 -21.76
CA GLU A 164 -16.91 -46.35 -22.90
C GLU A 164 -15.83 -45.31 -22.53
N LEU A 165 -14.64 -45.46 -23.09
CA LEU A 165 -13.53 -44.52 -22.91
C LEU A 165 -13.76 -43.24 -23.72
N LYS A 166 -14.00 -42.11 -23.05
CA LYS A 166 -13.92 -40.76 -23.63
C LYS A 166 -12.51 -40.21 -23.47
N ILE A 167 -11.92 -39.74 -24.56
CA ILE A 167 -10.60 -39.08 -24.50
C ILE A 167 -10.84 -37.59 -24.61
N TYR A 168 -10.52 -36.88 -23.54
CA TYR A 168 -10.42 -35.44 -23.53
C TYR A 168 -8.98 -35.01 -23.80
N PHE A 169 -8.82 -33.87 -24.43
CA PHE A 169 -7.51 -33.30 -24.63
C PHE A 169 -7.31 -32.04 -23.75
N HIS A 170 -6.23 -32.05 -22.95
CA HIS A 170 -5.81 -30.95 -22.09
C HIS A 170 -4.66 -30.18 -22.75
N CYS A 171 -5.00 -29.07 -23.43
CA CYS A 171 -4.03 -28.08 -23.92
C CYS A 171 -4.21 -26.76 -23.20
N ASP A 172 -3.13 -26.00 -23.07
CA ASP A 172 -3.29 -24.58 -22.87
C ASP A 172 -3.70 -23.88 -24.19
N PHE A 173 -4.59 -22.90 -24.06
CA PHE A 173 -5.03 -22.04 -25.17
C PHE A 173 -3.89 -21.46 -26.00
N SER A 174 -2.80 -20.94 -25.41
CA SER A 174 -1.70 -20.35 -26.17
C SER A 174 -1.07 -21.36 -27.13
N LEU A 175 -0.95 -22.61 -26.71
CA LEU A 175 -0.40 -23.67 -27.53
C LEU A 175 -1.40 -24.06 -28.62
N PHE A 176 -2.66 -24.33 -28.25
CA PHE A 176 -3.73 -24.65 -29.20
C PHE A 176 -3.89 -23.57 -30.29
N ALA A 177 -3.91 -22.29 -29.90
CA ALA A 177 -4.02 -21.12 -30.78
C ALA A 177 -2.79 -20.88 -31.68
N ASN A 178 -1.73 -21.68 -31.55
CA ASN A 178 -0.60 -21.67 -32.48
C ASN A 178 -0.45 -23.00 -33.25
N LEU A 179 -1.25 -24.02 -32.94
CA LEU A 179 -1.18 -25.35 -33.59
C LEU A 179 -2.34 -25.62 -34.55
N ALA A 180 -3.52 -25.06 -34.27
CA ALA A 180 -4.76 -25.37 -34.99
C ALA A 180 -4.85 -24.61 -36.32
N CYS A 181 -5.02 -25.32 -37.45
CA CYS A 181 -5.10 -24.70 -38.78
C CYS A 181 -6.20 -25.32 -39.65
N CYS A 182 -6.56 -24.66 -40.76
CA CYS A 182 -7.59 -25.17 -41.67
C CYS A 182 -7.09 -26.35 -42.52
N SER A 183 -8.02 -27.06 -43.15
CA SER A 183 -7.73 -28.23 -43.99
C SER A 183 -6.70 -27.96 -45.10
N SER A 184 -6.77 -26.80 -45.77
CA SER A 184 -5.79 -26.48 -46.82
C SER A 184 -4.38 -26.30 -46.24
N CYS A 185 -4.26 -25.47 -45.19
CA CYS A 185 -2.98 -25.21 -44.56
C CYS A 185 -2.35 -26.45 -43.89
N ILE A 186 -3.16 -27.40 -43.40
CA ILE A 186 -2.61 -28.63 -42.84
C ILE A 186 -2.12 -29.57 -43.93
N LEU A 187 -2.83 -29.68 -45.06
CA LEU A 187 -2.44 -30.54 -46.18
C LEU A 187 -1.13 -30.06 -46.83
N ASP A 188 -0.97 -28.75 -47.00
CA ASP A 188 0.23 -28.16 -47.60
C ASP A 188 1.53 -28.46 -46.85
N HIS A 189 1.43 -28.81 -45.56
CA HIS A 189 2.60 -28.96 -44.68
C HIS A 189 2.66 -30.30 -43.93
N HIS A 190 1.57 -31.06 -43.89
CA HIS A 190 1.38 -32.26 -43.07
C HIS A 190 0.53 -33.33 -43.78
N GLY A 191 0.53 -33.37 -45.12
CA GLY A 191 -0.33 -34.26 -45.93
C GLY A 191 -0.27 -35.76 -45.57
N ASP A 192 0.88 -36.26 -45.11
CA ASP A 192 1.09 -37.67 -44.73
C ASP A 192 0.96 -37.92 -43.21
N HIS A 193 0.56 -36.92 -42.44
CA HIS A 193 0.51 -37.02 -40.98
C HIS A 193 -0.89 -37.37 -40.46
N LEU A 194 -0.95 -37.93 -39.25
CA LEU A 194 -2.21 -38.12 -38.54
C LEU A 194 -2.75 -36.76 -38.12
N VAL A 195 -3.97 -36.48 -38.56
CA VAL A 195 -4.65 -35.19 -38.36
C VAL A 195 -6.05 -35.45 -37.81
N ASN A 196 -6.39 -34.75 -36.74
CA ASN A 196 -7.74 -34.77 -36.17
C ASN A 196 -8.36 -33.37 -36.24
N THR A 197 -9.68 -33.32 -36.35
CA THR A 197 -10.43 -32.08 -36.09
C THR A 197 -10.46 -31.77 -34.60
N ARG A 198 -10.72 -30.51 -34.25
CA ARG A 198 -10.94 -30.12 -32.85
C ARG A 198 -12.12 -30.89 -32.24
N GLU A 199 -13.18 -31.09 -33.00
CA GLU A 199 -14.39 -31.82 -32.58
C GLU A 199 -14.06 -33.29 -32.24
N GLU A 200 -13.15 -33.90 -32.99
CA GLU A 200 -12.68 -35.27 -32.75
C GLU A 200 -11.77 -35.41 -31.52
N LEU A 201 -11.22 -34.30 -31.01
CA LEU A 201 -10.30 -34.28 -29.87
C LEU A 201 -10.98 -33.90 -28.54
N GLU A 202 -12.29 -33.61 -28.56
CA GLU A 202 -13.12 -33.26 -27.41
C GLU A 202 -12.34 -32.45 -26.33
N PRO A 203 -11.92 -31.20 -26.63
CA PRO A 203 -11.09 -30.43 -25.72
C PRO A 203 -11.84 -30.11 -24.42
N ILE A 204 -11.09 -30.01 -23.32
CA ILE A 204 -11.64 -29.55 -22.04
C ILE A 204 -11.92 -28.05 -22.15
N MET A 205 -13.16 -27.71 -22.50
CA MET A 205 -13.57 -26.34 -22.81
C MET A 205 -13.32 -25.36 -21.65
N ASP A 206 -13.43 -25.82 -20.41
CA ASP A 206 -13.18 -24.98 -19.23
C ASP A 206 -11.69 -24.62 -19.09
N VAL A 207 -10.77 -25.56 -19.33
CA VAL A 207 -9.32 -25.30 -19.36
C VAL A 207 -8.97 -24.30 -20.45
N PHE A 208 -9.62 -24.44 -21.60
CA PHE A 208 -9.48 -23.56 -22.76
C PHE A 208 -9.99 -22.14 -22.45
N LYS A 209 -11.16 -22.02 -21.82
CA LYS A 209 -11.72 -20.74 -21.39
C LYS A 209 -10.89 -20.08 -20.29
N GLN A 210 -10.44 -20.85 -19.30
CA GLN A 210 -9.57 -20.39 -18.22
C GLN A 210 -8.25 -19.85 -18.77
N SER A 211 -7.61 -20.60 -19.67
CA SER A 211 -6.36 -20.18 -20.30
C SER A 211 -6.53 -18.90 -21.11
N ALA A 212 -7.65 -18.77 -21.85
CA ALA A 212 -7.97 -17.58 -22.64
C ALA A 212 -8.51 -16.40 -21.81
N ALA A 213 -8.88 -16.60 -20.54
CA ALA A 213 -9.49 -15.57 -19.69
C ALA A 213 -8.58 -14.35 -19.52
N LYS A 214 -7.27 -14.58 -19.36
CA LYS A 214 -6.29 -13.50 -19.22
C LYS A 214 -6.25 -12.58 -20.44
N VAL A 215 -6.43 -13.14 -21.65
CA VAL A 215 -6.49 -12.39 -22.92
C VAL A 215 -7.73 -11.51 -22.94
N ALA A 216 -8.89 -12.11 -22.65
CA ALA A 216 -10.20 -11.45 -22.62
C ALA A 216 -10.17 -10.23 -21.70
N VAL A 217 -9.70 -10.46 -20.48
CA VAL A 217 -9.58 -9.48 -19.42
C VAL A 217 -8.55 -8.41 -19.75
N GLY A 218 -7.43 -8.78 -20.36
CA GLY A 218 -6.37 -7.87 -20.76
C GLY A 218 -6.87 -6.78 -21.70
N PHE A 219 -7.51 -7.16 -22.81
CA PHE A 219 -8.09 -6.20 -23.75
C PHE A 219 -9.14 -5.29 -23.09
N LEU A 220 -10.00 -5.84 -22.24
CA LEU A 220 -11.02 -5.06 -21.54
C LEU A 220 -10.38 -4.04 -20.58
N THR A 221 -9.37 -4.46 -19.83
CA THR A 221 -8.62 -3.61 -18.91
C THR A 221 -7.91 -2.48 -19.66
N ASP A 222 -7.26 -2.80 -20.78
CA ASP A 222 -6.57 -1.83 -21.63
C ASP A 222 -7.53 -0.82 -22.24
N GLN A 223 -8.70 -1.26 -22.72
CA GLN A 223 -9.73 -0.35 -23.22
C GLN A 223 -10.17 0.63 -22.13
N ILE A 224 -10.47 0.14 -20.92
CA ILE A 224 -10.89 1.00 -19.81
C ILE A 224 -9.77 1.96 -19.38
N ASN A 225 -8.50 1.52 -19.36
CA ASN A 225 -7.34 2.37 -19.06
C ASN A 225 -7.17 3.52 -20.07
N GLN A 226 -7.58 3.33 -21.32
CA GLN A 226 -7.52 4.35 -22.37
C GLN A 226 -8.71 5.33 -22.33
N MET A 227 -9.80 4.97 -21.65
CA MET A 227 -10.96 5.84 -21.49
C MET A 227 -10.64 7.03 -20.59
N LYS A 228 -11.26 8.17 -20.90
CA LYS A 228 -11.14 9.40 -20.12
C LYS A 228 -12.51 9.89 -19.72
N SER A 229 -12.64 10.30 -18.46
CA SER A 229 -13.81 10.99 -17.93
C SER A 229 -13.38 12.02 -16.90
N SER A 230 -14.11 13.13 -16.82
CA SER A 230 -13.96 14.12 -15.75
C SER A 230 -14.48 13.59 -14.40
N CYS A 231 -15.27 12.51 -14.38
CA CYS A 231 -15.83 11.92 -13.18
C CYS A 231 -15.00 10.74 -12.66
N LYS A 232 -14.26 10.95 -11.56
CA LYS A 232 -13.42 9.92 -10.94
C LYS A 232 -14.20 8.73 -10.36
N ILE A 233 -15.39 8.95 -9.80
CA ILE A 233 -16.25 7.86 -9.30
C ILE A 233 -16.65 6.91 -10.44
N LYS A 234 -17.07 7.44 -11.59
CA LYS A 234 -17.43 6.61 -12.76
C LYS A 234 -16.23 5.82 -13.27
N MET A 235 -15.05 6.46 -13.40
CA MET A 235 -13.82 5.76 -13.82
C MET A 235 -13.43 4.66 -12.84
N MET A 236 -13.36 4.97 -11.54
CA MET A 236 -13.01 3.98 -10.51
C MET A 236 -14.03 2.83 -10.48
N ARG A 237 -15.31 3.11 -10.72
CA ARG A 237 -16.34 2.09 -10.84
C ARG A 237 -16.09 1.17 -12.04
N LEU A 238 -15.80 1.71 -13.23
CA LEU A 238 -15.48 0.90 -14.41
C LEU A 238 -14.30 -0.04 -14.13
N HIS A 239 -13.21 0.48 -13.56
CA HIS A 239 -12.06 -0.33 -13.20
C HIS A 239 -12.42 -1.39 -12.14
N ARG A 240 -13.22 -1.03 -11.13
CA ARG A 240 -13.62 -1.95 -10.07
C ARG A 240 -14.50 -3.08 -10.61
N THR A 241 -15.47 -2.77 -11.45
CA THR A 241 -16.31 -3.76 -12.12
C THR A 241 -15.48 -4.66 -13.04
N CYS A 242 -14.50 -4.11 -13.75
CA CYS A 242 -13.55 -4.89 -14.55
C CYS A 242 -12.69 -5.81 -13.68
N GLU A 243 -12.21 -5.35 -12.51
CA GLU A 243 -11.46 -6.18 -11.56
C GLU A 243 -12.29 -7.36 -11.02
N ILE A 244 -13.58 -7.13 -10.75
CA ILE A 244 -14.54 -8.16 -10.34
C ILE A 244 -14.74 -9.18 -11.47
N LEU A 245 -15.02 -8.74 -12.71
CA LEU A 245 -15.16 -9.62 -13.87
C LEU A 245 -13.88 -10.40 -14.14
N SER A 246 -12.72 -9.77 -13.99
CA SER A 246 -11.42 -10.40 -14.13
C SER A 246 -11.23 -11.52 -13.12
N HIS A 247 -11.65 -11.29 -11.88
CA HIS A 247 -11.58 -12.29 -10.84
C HIS A 247 -12.49 -13.48 -11.14
N PHE A 248 -13.73 -13.25 -11.59
CA PHE A 248 -14.62 -14.34 -12.03
C PHE A 248 -14.06 -15.09 -13.24
N ALA A 249 -13.61 -14.37 -14.26
CA ALA A 249 -13.07 -14.97 -15.48
C ALA A 249 -11.91 -15.96 -15.20
N ASN A 250 -11.05 -15.65 -14.22
CA ASN A 250 -9.90 -16.49 -13.88
C ASN A 250 -10.24 -17.68 -12.98
N ASN A 251 -11.34 -17.61 -12.21
CA ASN A 251 -11.65 -18.59 -11.14
C ASN A 251 -12.93 -19.40 -11.38
N TYR A 252 -13.82 -18.94 -12.27
CA TYR A 252 -15.10 -19.61 -12.57
C TYR A 252 -14.89 -20.96 -13.28
N PHE A 253 -13.95 -21.00 -14.23
CA PHE A 253 -13.58 -22.22 -14.95
C PHE A 253 -12.49 -22.95 -14.15
N ARG A 254 -12.88 -23.87 -13.25
CA ARG A 254 -11.94 -24.69 -12.47
C ARG A 254 -11.35 -25.81 -13.34
N SER A 255 -10.08 -26.15 -13.10
CA SER A 255 -9.48 -27.38 -13.65
C SER A 255 -10.25 -28.60 -13.11
N PRO A 256 -10.42 -29.68 -13.90
CA PRO A 256 -11.04 -30.92 -13.43
C PRO A 256 -10.45 -31.43 -12.10
N ASP A 257 -9.15 -31.21 -11.89
CA ASP A 257 -8.39 -31.63 -10.70
C ASP A 257 -8.86 -30.99 -9.38
N GLY A 258 -9.78 -30.02 -9.41
CA GLY A 258 -10.41 -29.37 -8.25
C GLY A 258 -9.48 -28.57 -7.32
N ASN A 259 -8.16 -28.73 -7.46
CA ASN A 259 -7.16 -28.18 -6.55
C ASN A 259 -6.56 -26.88 -7.09
N PRO A 260 -6.69 -25.75 -6.39
CA PRO A 260 -5.96 -24.54 -6.73
C PRO A 260 -4.45 -24.79 -6.62
N ARG A 261 -3.70 -24.69 -7.73
CA ARG A 261 -2.22 -24.76 -7.76
C ARG A 261 -1.58 -23.47 -7.23
N VAL A 262 -2.08 -22.92 -6.13
CA VAL A 262 -1.51 -21.74 -5.48
C VAL A 262 -1.01 -22.17 -4.11
N PRO A 263 0.26 -21.89 -3.74
CA PRO A 263 0.79 -22.20 -2.43
C PRO A 263 -0.08 -21.55 -1.35
N ASP A 264 -0.52 -22.40 -0.44
CA ASP A 264 -1.40 -22.13 0.69
C ASP A 264 -0.84 -21.03 1.60
N ILE A 265 -1.21 -19.76 1.35
CA ILE A 265 -1.29 -18.71 2.38
C ILE A 265 -2.32 -17.63 1.97
N HIS A 266 -3.59 -17.85 2.35
CA HIS A 266 -4.72 -16.89 2.43
C HIS A 266 -5.52 -16.51 1.16
N ILE A 267 -6.81 -16.85 1.22
CA ILE A 267 -7.80 -17.10 0.15
C ILE A 267 -8.46 -15.82 -0.40
N SER A 268 -7.75 -14.70 -0.64
CA SER A 268 -8.34 -13.60 -1.44
C SER A 268 -7.38 -12.74 -2.28
N ARG A 269 -7.92 -12.08 -3.30
CA ARG A 269 -7.27 -11.09 -4.15
C ARG A 269 -7.64 -9.67 -3.70
N ARG A 270 -6.63 -8.82 -3.53
CA ARG A 270 -6.81 -7.41 -3.19
C ARG A 270 -7.13 -6.56 -4.40
N SER A 271 -7.85 -5.46 -4.13
CA SER A 271 -8.00 -4.43 -5.14
C SER A 271 -6.69 -3.69 -5.36
N ALA A 272 -6.28 -3.55 -6.62
CA ALA A 272 -5.17 -2.67 -7.00
C ALA A 272 -5.57 -1.18 -7.01
N LEU A 273 -6.88 -0.88 -7.03
CA LEU A 273 -7.42 0.46 -7.22
C LEU A 273 -7.52 1.24 -5.90
N ASN A 274 -8.00 0.58 -4.86
CA ASN A 274 -8.22 1.19 -3.56
C ASN A 274 -8.25 0.10 -2.47
N LYS A 275 -7.44 0.30 -1.43
CA LYS A 275 -7.30 -0.65 -0.31
C LYS A 275 -8.58 -0.89 0.51
N PHE A 276 -9.57 0.00 0.41
CA PHE A 276 -10.85 -0.11 1.13
C PHE A 276 -11.92 -0.87 0.35
N PHE A 277 -11.67 -1.26 -0.90
CA PHE A 277 -12.58 -2.15 -1.61
C PHE A 277 -12.63 -3.53 -0.96
N LYS A 278 -13.78 -4.21 -1.09
CA LYS A 278 -13.93 -5.57 -0.58
C LYS A 278 -12.95 -6.50 -1.28
N LEU A 279 -12.36 -7.42 -0.52
CA LEU A 279 -11.48 -8.44 -1.08
C LEU A 279 -12.29 -9.45 -1.88
N LEU A 280 -11.68 -9.98 -2.95
CA LEU A 280 -12.31 -10.95 -3.84
C LEU A 280 -11.83 -12.36 -3.45
N PRO A 281 -12.70 -13.25 -2.94
CA PRO A 281 -12.29 -14.54 -2.38
C PRO A 281 -11.82 -15.52 -3.48
N TRP A 282 -10.75 -16.29 -3.25
CA TRP A 282 -10.29 -17.29 -4.24
C TRP A 282 -11.19 -18.54 -4.31
N ASP A 283 -11.67 -19.06 -3.17
CA ASP A 283 -12.32 -20.38 -3.12
C ASP A 283 -13.85 -20.37 -2.96
N ASN A 284 -14.46 -19.22 -2.61
CA ASN A 284 -15.90 -19.10 -2.39
C ASN A 284 -16.62 -18.41 -3.56
N LEU A 285 -16.67 -19.07 -4.71
CA LEU A 285 -17.59 -18.73 -5.81
C LEU A 285 -18.94 -19.46 -5.72
N ASP A 286 -19.11 -20.32 -4.71
CA ASP A 286 -20.34 -21.06 -4.48
C ASP A 286 -21.52 -20.09 -4.27
N GLY A 287 -22.51 -20.17 -5.16
CA GLY A 287 -23.68 -19.29 -5.16
C GLY A 287 -23.66 -18.19 -6.21
N ILE A 288 -22.55 -18.00 -6.95
CA ILE A 288 -22.49 -17.05 -8.08
C ILE A 288 -22.83 -17.79 -9.37
N THR A 289 -23.96 -17.44 -9.96
CA THR A 289 -24.46 -18.04 -11.19
C THR A 289 -23.88 -17.36 -12.41
N ARG A 290 -23.97 -18.02 -13.57
CA ARG A 290 -23.63 -17.39 -14.86
C ARG A 290 -24.46 -16.13 -15.12
N GLY A 291 -25.74 -16.13 -14.72
CA GLY A 291 -26.63 -14.98 -14.86
C GLY A 291 -26.18 -13.76 -14.05
N ASP A 292 -25.58 -13.97 -12.88
CA ASP A 292 -25.01 -12.87 -12.08
C ASP A 292 -23.85 -12.20 -12.81
N VAL A 293 -22.99 -12.97 -13.47
CA VAL A 293 -21.88 -12.44 -14.27
C VAL A 293 -22.40 -11.73 -15.52
N ASP A 294 -23.43 -12.27 -16.17
CA ASP A 294 -24.07 -11.65 -17.33
C ASP A 294 -24.64 -10.25 -16.97
N GLU A 295 -25.25 -10.10 -15.79
CA GLU A 295 -25.73 -8.81 -15.29
C GLU A 295 -24.57 -7.81 -15.10
N ILE A 296 -23.44 -8.25 -14.56
CA ILE A 296 -22.24 -7.41 -14.37
C ILE A 296 -21.69 -6.96 -15.73
N ILE A 297 -21.65 -7.86 -16.72
CA ILE A 297 -21.21 -7.55 -18.09
C ILE A 297 -22.12 -6.51 -18.73
N GLU A 298 -23.44 -6.69 -18.65
CA GLU A 298 -24.41 -5.71 -19.15
C GLU A 298 -24.29 -4.36 -18.45
N ASN A 299 -24.07 -4.36 -17.13
CA ASN A 299 -23.84 -3.13 -16.39
C ASN A 299 -22.57 -2.43 -16.88
N LEU A 300 -21.46 -3.15 -17.01
CA LEU A 300 -20.20 -2.56 -17.45
C LEU A 300 -20.32 -1.93 -18.83
N GLU A 301 -20.94 -2.61 -19.80
CA GLU A 301 -21.18 -2.06 -21.14
C GLU A 301 -22.05 -0.81 -21.10
N TYR A 302 -23.11 -0.83 -20.29
CA TYR A 302 -23.96 0.35 -20.09
C TYR A 302 -23.17 1.53 -19.51
N GLN A 303 -22.34 1.28 -18.49
CA GLN A 303 -21.50 2.31 -17.87
C GLN A 303 -20.44 2.86 -18.84
N MET A 304 -19.82 2.00 -19.64
CA MET A 304 -18.85 2.40 -20.67
C MET A 304 -19.49 3.33 -21.70
N SER A 305 -20.69 2.97 -22.19
CA SER A 305 -21.44 3.75 -23.18
C SER A 305 -21.93 5.09 -22.64
N ASN A 306 -22.16 5.19 -21.33
CA ASN A 306 -22.69 6.39 -20.67
C ASN A 306 -21.66 7.13 -19.80
N LEU A 307 -20.38 6.81 -19.94
CA LEU A 307 -19.31 7.35 -19.09
C LEU A 307 -19.32 8.89 -19.08
N ASN A 308 -19.48 9.50 -20.26
CA ASN A 308 -19.51 10.95 -20.46
C ASN A 308 -20.92 11.54 -20.58
N CYS A 309 -21.96 10.72 -20.38
CA CYS A 309 -23.35 11.18 -20.31
C CYS A 309 -23.63 11.64 -18.87
N SER A 310 -23.32 12.89 -18.50
CA SER A 310 -23.88 13.57 -17.32
C SER A 310 -23.41 15.02 -17.23
N GLU A 311 -24.09 15.80 -16.40
CA GLU A 311 -23.64 17.10 -15.91
C GLU A 311 -22.24 17.01 -15.27
N GLU A 312 -21.52 18.13 -15.28
CA GLU A 312 -20.25 18.30 -14.58
C GLU A 312 -20.40 17.99 -13.08
N CYS A 313 -19.41 17.33 -12.49
CA CYS A 313 -19.39 17.01 -11.07
C CYS A 313 -18.01 17.30 -10.49
N HIS A 314 -17.96 17.70 -9.22
CA HIS A 314 -16.71 18.10 -8.57
C HIS A 314 -15.99 16.94 -7.86
N CYS A 315 -16.39 15.68 -8.08
CA CYS A 315 -15.83 14.54 -7.32
C CYS A 315 -14.32 14.39 -7.51
N SER A 316 -13.79 14.68 -8.70
CA SER A 316 -12.35 14.63 -9.00
C SER A 316 -11.60 15.74 -8.28
N GLU A 317 -12.12 16.96 -8.31
CA GLU A 317 -11.56 18.12 -7.59
C GLU A 317 -11.55 17.87 -6.08
N ILE A 318 -12.65 17.35 -5.52
CA ILE A 318 -12.74 16.99 -4.11
C ILE A 318 -11.73 15.90 -3.77
N TRP A 319 -11.56 14.91 -4.63
CA TRP A 319 -10.54 13.89 -4.43
C TRP A 319 -9.15 14.51 -4.31
N ASP A 320 -8.74 15.30 -5.30
CA ASP A 320 -7.39 15.85 -5.36
C ASP A 320 -7.16 16.86 -4.21
N GLU A 321 -8.15 17.69 -3.89
CA GLU A 321 -8.11 18.62 -2.74
C GLU A 321 -7.95 17.87 -1.41
N MET A 322 -8.70 16.79 -1.19
CA MET A 322 -8.61 16.00 0.03
C MET A 322 -7.27 15.29 0.17
N GLN A 323 -6.69 14.82 -0.94
CA GLN A 323 -5.35 14.22 -0.96
C GLN A 323 -4.29 15.26 -0.59
N LEU A 324 -4.37 16.47 -1.16
CA LEU A 324 -3.48 17.60 -0.83
C LEU A 324 -3.66 18.10 0.60
N SER A 325 -4.87 18.00 1.14
CA SER A 325 -5.19 18.36 2.53
C SER A 325 -4.87 17.24 3.53
N PHE A 326 -4.23 16.16 3.07
CA PHE A 326 -3.82 14.99 3.85
C PHE A 326 -4.95 14.12 4.41
N TYR A 327 -6.17 14.22 3.88
CA TYR A 327 -7.31 13.37 4.23
C TYR A 327 -7.51 12.23 3.22
N ARG A 328 -6.38 11.68 2.75
CA ARG A 328 -6.32 10.60 1.75
C ARG A 328 -7.20 9.41 2.12
N ASN A 329 -7.05 8.89 3.33
CA ASN A 329 -7.79 7.70 3.75
C ASN A 329 -9.31 7.95 3.81
N GLN A 330 -9.73 9.13 4.25
CA GLN A 330 -11.13 9.49 4.39
C GLN A 330 -11.82 9.55 3.03
N ILE A 331 -11.19 10.17 2.03
CA ILE A 331 -11.75 10.26 0.68
C ILE A 331 -11.68 8.92 -0.06
N GLU A 332 -10.59 8.16 0.10
CA GLU A 332 -10.46 6.81 -0.45
C GLU A 332 -11.54 5.88 0.08
N ARG A 333 -11.80 5.90 1.40
CA ARG A 333 -12.81 5.07 2.04
C ARG A 333 -14.21 5.45 1.57
N GLU A 334 -14.50 6.75 1.46
CA GLU A 334 -15.81 7.22 1.01
C GLU A 334 -16.09 6.85 -0.46
N PHE A 335 -15.09 6.98 -1.34
CA PHE A 335 -15.22 6.55 -2.73
C PHE A 335 -15.46 5.04 -2.84
N ALA A 336 -14.70 4.24 -2.09
CA ALA A 336 -14.90 2.79 -2.07
C ALA A 336 -16.29 2.42 -1.56
N ARG A 337 -16.77 3.07 -0.48
CA ARG A 337 -18.12 2.88 0.07
C ARG A 337 -19.20 3.18 -0.96
N VAL A 338 -19.14 4.34 -1.61
CA VAL A 338 -20.12 4.74 -2.64
C VAL A 338 -20.15 3.73 -3.80
N ILE A 339 -18.99 3.31 -4.29
CA ILE A 339 -18.91 2.37 -5.42
C ILE A 339 -19.43 0.99 -5.03
N GLU A 340 -19.12 0.50 -3.83
CA GLU A 340 -19.61 -0.80 -3.33
C GLU A 340 -21.13 -0.77 -3.05
N GLU A 341 -21.69 0.35 -2.61
CA GLU A 341 -23.14 0.53 -2.41
C GLU A 341 -23.93 0.54 -3.73
N LEU A 342 -23.32 1.02 -4.81
CA LEU A 342 -23.94 1.04 -6.14
C LEU A 342 -24.06 -0.36 -6.75
N ASN A 343 -23.19 -1.31 -6.37
CA ASN A 343 -23.17 -2.68 -6.88
C ASN A 343 -23.36 -2.74 -8.43
N ASN A 344 -24.33 -3.51 -8.93
CA ASN A 344 -24.68 -3.63 -10.36
C ASN A 344 -25.70 -2.60 -10.87
N GLN A 345 -26.00 -1.52 -10.13
CA GLN A 345 -27.01 -0.55 -10.54
C GLN A 345 -26.60 0.25 -11.79
N LYS A 346 -27.46 0.35 -12.80
CA LYS A 346 -27.21 1.21 -13.97
C LYS A 346 -27.41 2.68 -13.58
N ILE A 347 -26.35 3.50 -13.68
CA ILE A 347 -26.35 4.92 -13.30
C ILE A 347 -25.80 5.77 -14.43
N ILE A 348 -26.33 7.00 -14.52
CA ILE A 348 -25.88 8.00 -15.48
C ILE A 348 -25.20 9.16 -14.75
N LYS A 349 -25.70 9.58 -13.58
CA LYS A 349 -25.15 10.71 -12.81
C LYS A 349 -24.06 10.27 -11.84
N CYS A 350 -23.19 11.21 -11.47
CA CYS A 350 -22.23 10.99 -10.39
C CYS A 350 -22.96 10.80 -9.06
N SER A 351 -22.68 9.69 -8.36
CA SER A 351 -23.30 9.35 -7.08
C SER A 351 -22.51 9.82 -5.86
N PHE A 352 -21.46 10.63 -6.06
CA PHE A 352 -20.68 11.13 -4.94
C PHE A 352 -21.55 12.04 -4.05
N PRO A 353 -21.69 11.77 -2.75
CA PRO A 353 -22.57 12.54 -1.87
C PRO A 353 -21.90 13.83 -1.40
N GLU A 354 -21.64 14.76 -2.34
CA GLU A 354 -20.89 16.00 -2.10
C GLU A 354 -21.40 16.76 -0.87
N LEU A 355 -22.72 17.02 -0.79
CA LEU A 355 -23.33 17.75 0.33
C LEU A 355 -23.11 17.07 1.69
N LYS A 356 -23.12 15.73 1.75
CA LYS A 356 -22.86 14.99 3.01
C LYS A 356 -21.38 15.05 3.38
N PHE A 357 -20.49 15.10 2.38
CA PHE A 357 -19.05 15.12 2.58
C PHE A 357 -18.48 16.54 2.82
N GLN A 358 -19.28 17.60 2.62
CA GLN A 358 -18.86 18.99 2.79
C GLN A 358 -18.28 19.30 4.17
N LYS A 359 -18.81 18.69 5.24
CA LYS A 359 -18.27 18.89 6.60
C LYS A 359 -16.82 18.40 6.70
N THR A 360 -16.56 17.17 6.28
CA THR A 360 -15.21 16.57 6.27
C THR A 360 -14.26 17.35 5.36
N ARG A 361 -14.75 17.79 4.19
CA ARG A 361 -14.01 18.66 3.27
C ARG A 361 -13.62 19.99 3.93
N GLY A 362 -14.57 20.67 4.56
CA GLY A 362 -14.32 21.93 5.27
C GLY A 362 -13.32 21.80 6.41
N GLU A 363 -13.42 20.72 7.20
CA GLU A 363 -12.44 20.39 8.24
C GLU A 363 -11.04 20.17 7.65
N ALA A 364 -10.92 19.42 6.56
CA ALA A 364 -9.65 19.16 5.89
C ALA A 364 -9.01 20.46 5.37
N ILE A 365 -9.78 21.32 4.70
CA ILE A 365 -9.31 22.63 4.23
C ILE A 365 -8.81 23.47 5.39
N GLN A 366 -9.59 23.57 6.48
CA GLN A 366 -9.20 24.36 7.65
C GLN A 366 -7.91 23.81 8.29
N MET A 367 -7.81 22.50 8.46
CA MET A 367 -6.64 21.82 9.04
C MET A 367 -5.39 21.94 8.17
N SER A 368 -5.56 22.01 6.85
CA SER A 368 -4.46 22.15 5.90
C SER A 368 -3.78 23.52 5.95
N LYS A 369 -4.49 24.58 6.41
CA LYS A 369 -3.96 25.96 6.44
C LYS A 369 -2.66 26.08 7.21
N LEU A 370 -2.60 25.49 8.40
CA LEU A 370 -1.40 25.48 9.26
C LEU A 370 -0.62 24.17 9.16
N LYS A 371 -1.10 23.19 8.39
CA LYS A 371 -0.50 21.86 8.23
C LYS A 371 -0.15 21.20 9.57
N LEU A 372 -0.93 21.47 10.63
CA LEU A 372 -0.61 21.08 12.01
C LEU A 372 -0.27 19.57 12.17
N PRO A 373 -0.98 18.62 11.53
CA PRO A 373 -0.67 17.20 11.70
C PRO A 373 0.72 16.79 11.17
N LEU A 374 1.36 17.61 10.32
CA LEU A 374 2.65 17.33 9.70
C LEU A 374 3.87 17.77 10.52
N ILE A 375 3.70 18.34 11.72
CA ILE A 375 4.81 18.94 12.49
C ILE A 375 6.01 18.01 12.64
N TYR A 376 5.82 16.72 12.88
CA TYR A 376 6.93 15.78 13.08
C TYR A 376 7.67 15.40 11.79
N THR A 377 7.15 15.76 10.60
CA THR A 377 7.77 15.46 9.31
C THR A 377 8.94 16.38 8.96
N VAL A 378 9.08 17.53 9.65
CA VAL A 378 10.18 18.49 9.45
C VAL A 378 11.41 18.22 10.32
N PHE A 379 11.49 17.03 10.91
CA PHE A 379 12.55 16.65 11.84
C PHE A 379 13.30 15.39 11.42
N CYS A 380 14.62 15.40 11.63
CA CYS A 380 15.47 14.22 11.61
C CYS A 380 15.42 13.51 12.98
N TRP A 381 14.79 12.34 13.01
CA TRP A 381 14.62 11.53 14.22
C TRP A 381 15.86 10.73 14.63
N ASN A 382 16.95 10.82 13.87
CA ASN A 382 18.25 10.19 14.14
C ASN A 382 19.33 11.14 14.67
N TYR A 383 19.05 12.44 14.70
CA TYR A 383 20.02 13.43 15.12
C TYR A 383 20.14 13.43 16.65
N LYS A 384 21.06 12.61 17.17
CA LYS A 384 21.43 12.59 18.58
C LYS A 384 22.47 13.69 18.82
N ASN A 385 22.04 14.77 19.48
CA ASN A 385 22.83 15.52 20.44
C ASN A 385 21.84 16.12 21.45
N GLU A 386 21.50 15.30 22.43
CA GLU A 386 20.89 15.64 23.73
C GLU A 386 19.53 16.38 23.78
N ASN A 387 18.97 16.99 22.72
CA ASN A 387 17.70 17.72 22.83
C ASN A 387 16.81 17.68 21.58
N LEU A 388 15.94 16.66 21.52
CA LEU A 388 14.90 16.42 20.49
C LEU A 388 15.49 16.33 19.07
N CYS A 389 14.69 15.76 18.18
CA CYS A 389 15.03 15.56 16.78
C CYS A 389 15.52 16.89 16.17
N GLY A 390 16.58 16.85 15.35
CA GLY A 390 17.09 18.03 14.67
C GLY A 390 16.10 18.47 13.60
N MET A 391 15.61 19.70 13.66
CA MET A 391 14.79 20.27 12.57
C MET A 391 15.67 20.33 11.31
N PHE A 392 15.10 19.97 10.16
CA PHE A 392 15.85 20.01 8.91
C PHE A 392 16.27 21.44 8.54
N ASP A 393 17.39 21.57 7.84
CA ASP A 393 17.93 22.84 7.37
C ASP A 393 18.52 22.73 5.94
N ASN A 394 18.95 23.85 5.38
CA ASN A 394 19.57 23.91 4.05
C ASN A 394 21.09 23.62 4.09
N LEU A 395 21.65 23.21 5.23
CA LEU A 395 23.07 23.02 5.46
C LEU A 395 23.42 21.52 5.47
N ASN A 396 23.93 21.00 6.59
CA ASN A 396 24.31 19.59 6.71
C ASN A 396 23.11 18.71 7.12
N HIS A 397 22.03 19.30 7.65
CA HIS A 397 20.79 18.58 7.98
C HIS A 397 19.75 18.69 6.88
N LYS A 398 20.17 18.61 5.61
CA LYS A 398 19.26 18.58 4.46
C LYS A 398 18.32 17.38 4.55
N PRO A 399 17.01 17.58 4.31
CA PRO A 399 16.05 16.49 4.34
C PRO A 399 16.26 15.59 3.12
N CYS A 400 16.46 14.31 3.39
CA CYS A 400 16.59 13.24 2.40
C CYS A 400 15.58 12.14 2.74
N ARG A 401 15.48 11.13 1.89
CA ARG A 401 14.63 9.94 2.13
C ARG A 401 15.49 8.73 2.43
N CYS A 402 15.09 7.93 3.40
CA CYS A 402 15.69 6.61 3.59
C CYS A 402 15.50 5.76 2.32
N PRO A 403 16.53 5.16 1.72
CA PRO A 403 16.38 4.42 0.47
C PRO A 403 15.48 3.21 0.61
N ASN A 404 15.46 2.57 1.80
CA ASN A 404 14.65 1.40 2.09
C ASN A 404 13.17 1.74 2.31
N CYS A 405 12.85 2.66 3.23
CA CYS A 405 11.45 2.91 3.63
C CYS A 405 10.88 4.26 3.17
N LYS A 406 11.67 5.06 2.45
CA LYS A 406 11.33 6.39 1.92
C LYS A 406 10.90 7.44 2.96
N LYS A 407 11.05 7.15 4.27
CA LYS A 407 10.73 8.09 5.35
C LYS A 407 11.83 9.15 5.52
N PRO A 408 11.50 10.33 6.09
CA PRO A 408 12.45 11.43 6.24
C PRO A 408 13.69 11.04 7.05
N SER A 409 14.87 11.42 6.56
CA SER A 409 16.17 11.37 7.24
C SER A 409 16.96 12.64 6.86
N CYS A 410 18.12 12.90 7.46
CA CYS A 410 19.03 13.92 6.94
C CYS A 410 20.23 13.29 6.22
N LEU A 411 20.88 14.08 5.36
CA LEU A 411 22.09 13.73 4.61
C LEU A 411 23.18 13.19 5.55
N GLU A 412 23.52 13.94 6.60
CA GLU A 412 24.52 13.52 7.59
C GLU A 412 24.18 12.16 8.24
N CYS A 413 22.91 11.89 8.50
CA CYS A 413 22.52 10.60 9.05
C CYS A 413 22.69 9.47 8.03
N LEU A 414 22.41 9.69 6.75
CA LEU A 414 22.59 8.68 5.70
C LEU A 414 24.07 8.34 5.48
N GLU A 415 24.96 9.31 5.65
CA GLU A 415 26.42 9.13 5.54
C GLU A 415 27.06 8.51 6.80
N SER A 416 26.26 8.19 7.82
CA SER A 416 26.73 7.68 9.11
C SER A 416 26.41 6.20 9.33
N THR A 417 26.99 5.62 10.37
CA THR A 417 26.78 4.23 10.81
C THR A 417 25.42 3.99 11.51
N LYS A 418 24.51 4.98 11.45
CA LYS A 418 23.23 4.97 12.16
C LYS A 418 22.21 4.06 11.47
N ARG A 419 21.22 3.63 12.26
CA ARG A 419 20.03 2.92 11.76
C ARG A 419 18.92 3.89 11.47
N CYS A 420 18.14 3.65 10.42
CA CYS A 420 16.90 4.38 10.17
C CYS A 420 15.93 4.23 11.36
N PRO A 421 15.34 5.31 11.91
CA PRO A 421 14.47 5.22 13.09
C PRO A 421 13.11 4.62 12.74
N PHE A 422 12.78 4.55 11.44
CA PHE A 422 11.54 4.01 10.92
C PHE A 422 11.66 2.52 10.55
N CYS A 423 12.69 2.15 9.77
CA CYS A 423 12.84 0.77 9.27
C CYS A 423 13.97 -0.03 9.92
N GLY A 424 14.77 0.55 10.83
CA GLY A 424 15.83 -0.16 11.56
C GLY A 424 17.06 -0.57 10.74
N VAL A 425 17.03 -0.39 9.41
CA VAL A 425 18.14 -0.71 8.51
C VAL A 425 19.31 0.24 8.73
N LEU A 426 20.52 -0.31 8.78
CA LEU A 426 21.78 0.45 8.85
C LEU A 426 21.97 1.23 7.54
N TYR A 427 22.39 2.48 7.63
CA TYR A 427 22.62 3.27 6.41
C TYR A 427 23.88 2.85 5.65
N GLU A 428 24.83 2.19 6.30
CA GLU A 428 25.99 1.59 5.62
C GLU A 428 25.63 0.45 4.65
N SER A 429 24.46 -0.17 4.79
CA SER A 429 24.01 -1.22 3.86
C SER A 429 23.37 -0.65 2.58
N ILE A 430 23.44 0.66 2.36
CA ILE A 430 22.94 1.33 1.16
C ILE A 430 23.98 1.16 0.04
N PRO A 431 23.55 0.86 -1.21
CA PRO A 431 24.46 0.79 -2.36
C PRO A 431 25.28 2.07 -2.53
N THR A 432 26.57 1.95 -2.84
CA THR A 432 27.50 3.08 -3.08
C THR A 432 27.07 4.00 -4.23
N GLU A 433 26.21 3.54 -5.14
CA GLU A 433 25.65 4.32 -6.25
C GLU A 433 24.39 5.13 -5.86
N TYR A 434 23.93 5.04 -4.62
CA TYR A 434 22.77 5.80 -4.16
C TYR A 434 23.13 7.27 -3.93
N GLU A 435 22.62 8.15 -4.79
CA GLU A 435 22.64 9.59 -4.55
C GLU A 435 21.41 10.04 -3.76
N PRO A 436 21.57 10.60 -2.54
CA PRO A 436 20.44 11.09 -1.75
C PRO A 436 19.75 12.29 -2.41
N GLU A 437 18.49 12.12 -2.78
CA GLU A 437 17.65 13.22 -3.27
C GLU A 437 17.21 14.13 -2.10
N ILE A 438 17.47 15.43 -2.23
CA ILE A 438 17.06 16.44 -1.25
C ILE A 438 15.58 16.78 -1.46
N SER A 439 14.79 16.68 -0.39
CA SER A 439 13.35 16.94 -0.40
C SER A 439 13.05 18.43 -0.29
N ASN A 440 12.91 19.11 -1.42
CA ASN A 440 12.50 20.53 -1.46
C ASN A 440 11.15 20.77 -0.79
N GLU A 441 10.19 19.85 -0.97
CA GLU A 441 8.87 19.91 -0.32
C GLU A 441 8.98 19.99 1.22
N THR A 442 9.94 19.26 1.80
CA THR A 442 10.18 19.27 3.25
C THR A 442 10.85 20.57 3.68
N LEU A 443 11.77 21.11 2.88
CA LEU A 443 12.40 22.41 3.15
C LEU A 443 11.39 23.56 3.07
N ASP A 444 10.48 23.52 2.10
CA ASP A 444 9.39 24.49 2.00
C ASP A 444 8.47 24.40 3.22
N LEU A 445 8.20 23.19 3.72
CA LEU A 445 7.43 23.00 4.95
C LEU A 445 8.17 23.51 6.20
N VAL A 446 9.48 23.28 6.30
CA VAL A 446 10.35 23.84 7.36
C VAL A 446 10.23 25.37 7.37
N ASN A 447 10.40 26.00 6.22
CA ASN A 447 10.31 27.46 6.08
C ASN A 447 8.90 27.97 6.38
N PHE A 448 7.88 27.27 5.89
CA PHE A 448 6.48 27.56 6.19
C PHE A 448 6.22 27.59 7.71
N TYR A 449 6.69 26.57 8.46
CA TYR A 449 6.51 26.56 9.91
C TYR A 449 7.32 27.63 10.63
N LYS A 450 8.55 27.93 10.19
CA LYS A 450 9.33 29.02 10.78
C LYS A 450 8.64 30.37 10.60
N ASN A 451 8.07 30.63 9.42
CA ASN A 451 7.40 31.89 9.13
C ASN A 451 6.07 32.04 9.88
N ASN A 452 5.41 30.93 10.21
CA ASN A 452 4.10 30.92 10.87
C ASN A 452 4.15 30.32 12.29
N PHE A 453 5.32 30.31 12.96
CA PHE A 453 5.51 29.54 14.20
C PHE A 453 4.59 29.98 15.34
N LEU A 454 4.22 31.25 15.38
CA LEU A 454 3.38 31.82 16.42
C LEU A 454 1.92 31.39 16.25
N GLU A 455 1.39 31.47 15.03
CA GLU A 455 0.06 30.94 14.69
C GLU A 455 0.01 29.43 14.93
N LEU A 456 1.08 28.72 14.56
CA LEU A 456 1.23 27.28 14.83
C LEU A 456 1.18 26.97 16.33
N LEU A 457 1.90 27.73 17.18
CA LEU A 457 1.90 27.57 18.63
C LEU A 457 0.52 27.83 19.24
N ILE A 458 -0.17 28.89 18.79
CA ILE A 458 -1.50 29.26 19.27
C ILE A 458 -2.55 28.23 18.86
N GLU A 459 -2.56 27.82 17.58
CA GLU A 459 -3.47 26.78 17.10
C GLU A 459 -3.17 25.46 17.81
N TRP A 460 -1.90 25.07 17.93
CA TRP A 460 -1.52 23.87 18.68
C TRP A 460 -1.99 23.94 20.13
N TRP A 461 -1.97 25.11 20.79
CA TRP A 461 -2.45 25.22 22.18
C TRP A 461 -3.97 24.98 22.27
N HIS A 462 -4.74 25.60 21.38
CA HIS A 462 -6.22 25.58 21.42
C HIS A 462 -6.85 24.37 20.72
N CYS A 463 -6.13 23.66 19.85
CA CYS A 463 -6.69 22.54 19.11
C CYS A 463 -7.02 21.34 20.02
N ASP A 464 -7.97 20.50 19.62
CA ASP A 464 -8.15 19.20 20.24
C ASP A 464 -6.98 18.26 19.93
N ALA A 465 -6.71 17.30 20.81
CA ALA A 465 -5.65 16.32 20.60
C ALA A 465 -5.85 15.46 19.34
N SER A 466 -7.10 15.21 18.94
CA SER A 466 -7.47 14.50 17.70
C SER A 466 -6.92 15.18 16.44
N LYS A 467 -6.83 16.52 16.44
CA LYS A 467 -6.30 17.32 15.32
C LYS A 467 -4.80 17.15 15.10
N LEU A 468 -4.08 16.53 16.04
CA LEU A 468 -2.65 16.20 15.90
C LEU A 468 -2.43 14.84 15.25
N GLY A 469 -3.50 14.07 15.04
CA GLY A 469 -3.42 12.70 14.58
C GLY A 469 -2.98 12.59 13.11
N PHE A 470 -1.76 12.11 12.89
CA PHE A 470 -1.27 11.81 11.55
C PHE A 470 -0.57 10.46 11.56
N CYS A 471 -0.68 9.73 10.46
CA CYS A 471 -0.01 8.46 10.31
C CYS A 471 1.07 8.60 9.25
N LEU A 472 2.33 8.48 9.67
CA LEU A 472 3.47 8.50 8.76
C LEU A 472 3.42 7.39 7.74
N GLN A 473 2.87 6.23 8.08
CA GLN A 473 2.88 5.05 7.19
C GLN A 473 2.04 5.28 5.94
N CYS A 474 0.82 5.81 6.08
CA CYS A 474 -0.05 6.12 4.95
C CYS A 474 0.01 7.58 4.49
N ASN A 475 0.76 8.44 5.19
CA ASN A 475 0.85 9.87 4.95
C ASN A 475 -0.55 10.55 4.95
N SER A 476 -1.37 10.21 5.94
CA SER A 476 -2.75 10.69 6.05
C SER A 476 -3.07 11.06 7.50
N PHE A 477 -3.91 12.08 7.65
CA PHE A 477 -4.61 12.41 8.89
C PHE A 477 -5.44 11.22 9.35
N SER A 478 -5.48 10.98 10.67
CA SER A 478 -6.35 9.98 11.25
C SER A 478 -6.71 10.33 12.69
N ASN A 479 -8.00 10.16 12.99
CA ASN A 479 -8.51 10.22 14.36
C ASN A 479 -8.31 8.90 15.11
N ASP A 480 -7.98 7.82 14.42
CA ASP A 480 -7.94 6.46 14.96
C ASP A 480 -6.51 5.93 14.88
N LEU A 481 -5.63 6.65 15.58
CA LEU A 481 -4.24 6.26 15.75
C LEU A 481 -4.11 5.13 16.75
N GLU A 482 -3.20 4.22 16.43
CA GLU A 482 -2.92 2.97 17.09
C GLU A 482 -1.40 2.82 17.25
N ILE A 483 -1.01 2.02 18.24
CA ILE A 483 0.37 1.63 18.47
C ILE A 483 0.44 0.14 18.77
N CYS A 484 1.55 -0.49 18.40
CA CYS A 484 1.81 -1.87 18.79
C CYS A 484 2.37 -1.91 20.21
N VAL A 485 1.65 -2.56 21.11
CA VAL A 485 2.00 -2.63 22.54
C VAL A 485 3.32 -3.36 22.73
N PHE A 486 3.51 -4.49 22.05
CA PHE A 486 4.74 -5.27 22.14
C PHE A 486 5.96 -4.46 21.68
N CYS A 487 5.89 -3.86 20.49
CA CYS A 487 6.98 -3.05 19.94
C CYS A 487 7.29 -1.83 20.80
N GLU A 488 6.28 -1.26 21.47
CA GLU A 488 6.46 -0.09 22.33
C GLU A 488 7.09 -0.45 23.68
N LEU A 489 6.64 -1.52 24.33
CA LEU A 489 7.18 -1.95 25.63
C LEU A 489 8.66 -2.39 25.55
N ASP A 490 9.10 -2.88 24.38
CA ASP A 490 10.50 -3.20 24.10
C ASP A 490 11.39 -1.95 23.92
N GLN A 491 10.79 -0.75 23.76
CA GLN A 491 11.56 0.49 23.59
C GLN A 491 12.23 0.95 24.89
N LYS A 492 13.40 1.57 24.74
CA LYS A 492 14.08 2.32 25.81
C LYS A 492 14.36 3.76 25.36
N PRO A 493 13.70 4.78 25.94
CA PRO A 493 12.58 4.70 26.88
C PRO A 493 11.25 4.34 26.19
N SER A 494 10.44 3.49 26.83
CA SER A 494 9.09 3.15 26.37
C SER A 494 8.10 4.27 26.67
N ALA A 495 7.21 4.57 25.72
CA ALA A 495 6.08 5.47 25.90
C ALA A 495 4.92 4.85 26.68
N LEU A 496 4.93 3.53 26.85
CA LEU A 496 3.96 2.79 27.65
C LEU A 496 4.61 2.17 28.89
N ARG A 497 3.79 1.94 29.92
CA ARG A 497 4.17 1.14 31.09
C ARG A 497 2.99 0.32 31.58
N THR A 498 3.31 -0.78 32.24
CA THR A 498 2.37 -1.69 32.90
C THR A 498 2.63 -1.68 34.40
N ASN A 499 1.68 -2.16 35.20
CA ASN A 499 1.87 -2.29 36.66
C ASN A 499 2.64 -3.56 37.05
N THR A 500 2.74 -4.52 36.13
CA THR A 500 3.37 -5.83 36.31
C THR A 500 4.86 -5.77 35.97
N MET A 501 5.70 -6.24 36.89
CA MET A 501 7.13 -6.50 36.67
C MET A 501 7.28 -7.87 36.01
N GLY A 502 7.47 -7.94 34.69
CA GLY A 502 7.61 -9.21 33.94
C GLY A 502 7.23 -9.10 32.46
N PRO A 503 7.22 -10.23 31.70
CA PRO A 503 6.69 -10.24 30.34
C PRO A 503 5.21 -9.83 30.35
N TYR A 504 4.83 -8.97 29.40
CA TYR A 504 3.50 -8.39 29.33
C TYR A 504 2.40 -9.46 29.16
N HIS A 505 1.36 -9.42 30.01
CA HIS A 505 0.16 -10.22 29.84
C HIS A 505 -1.00 -9.36 29.32
N ARG A 506 -1.85 -9.95 28.45
CA ARG A 506 -2.98 -9.27 27.77
C ARG A 506 -4.01 -8.65 28.74
N SER A 507 -4.07 -9.13 29.98
CA SER A 507 -4.92 -8.62 31.05
C SER A 507 -4.40 -7.35 31.72
N ASP A 508 -3.13 -7.00 31.51
CA ASP A 508 -2.48 -5.92 32.24
C ASP A 508 -2.95 -4.55 31.74
N SER A 509 -3.25 -3.65 32.69
CA SER A 509 -3.62 -2.27 32.40
C SER A 509 -2.42 -1.50 31.82
N LEU A 510 -2.66 -0.78 30.72
CA LEU A 510 -1.66 0.05 30.06
C LEU A 510 -1.81 1.52 30.44
N PHE A 511 -0.67 2.17 30.67
CA PHE A 511 -0.60 3.60 30.97
C PHE A 511 0.47 4.28 30.13
N TYR A 512 0.26 5.55 29.79
CA TYR A 512 1.32 6.37 29.22
C TYR A 512 2.45 6.61 30.23
N ASN A 513 3.67 6.37 29.79
CA ASN A 513 4.89 6.83 30.44
C ASN A 513 5.25 8.21 29.87
N PHE A 514 4.86 9.28 30.57
CA PHE A 514 5.07 10.66 30.11
C PHE A 514 6.55 11.01 29.85
N ARG A 515 7.50 10.32 30.49
CA ARG A 515 8.94 10.50 30.22
C ARG A 515 9.37 9.91 28.86
N GLY A 516 8.67 8.89 28.37
CA GLY A 516 8.97 8.18 27.11
C GLY A 516 8.21 8.69 25.88
N LEU A 517 7.31 9.67 26.03
CA LEU A 517 6.45 10.13 24.92
C LEU A 517 7.17 10.88 23.80
N LYS A 518 8.42 11.30 24.04
CA LYS A 518 9.22 12.16 23.15
C LYS A 518 9.27 11.67 21.69
N THR A 519 9.34 10.35 21.50
CA THR A 519 9.47 9.71 20.19
C THR A 519 8.21 8.94 19.79
N LEU A 520 7.14 9.01 20.57
CA LEU A 520 5.90 8.31 20.29
C LEU A 520 5.28 8.68 18.91
N PRO A 521 5.31 9.95 18.43
CA PRO A 521 4.65 10.31 17.18
C PRO A 521 5.13 9.53 15.95
N ILE A 522 6.42 9.18 15.89
CA ILE A 522 6.95 8.40 14.76
C ILE A 522 6.51 6.94 14.73
N ARG A 523 5.89 6.47 15.82
CA ARG A 523 5.36 5.12 15.97
C ARG A 523 3.83 5.09 15.89
N TRP A 524 3.20 6.19 15.51
CA TRP A 524 1.77 6.20 15.23
C TRP A 524 1.48 5.52 13.90
N GLN A 525 0.60 4.53 13.96
CA GLN A 525 -0.06 3.98 12.78
C GLN A 525 -1.56 4.28 12.86
N CYS A 526 -2.26 4.44 11.76
CA CYS A 526 -3.72 4.51 11.79
C CYS A 526 -4.34 3.13 11.54
N ALA A 527 -5.58 2.94 11.98
CA ALA A 527 -6.40 1.77 11.67
C ALA A 527 -6.49 1.45 10.16
N ASP A 528 -6.28 2.46 9.31
CA ASP A 528 -6.34 2.38 7.84
C ASP A 528 -5.02 2.01 7.16
N CYS A 529 -3.99 1.64 7.92
CA CYS A 529 -2.73 1.20 7.32
C CYS A 529 -2.94 -0.13 6.59
N ASN A 530 -2.28 -0.31 5.44
CA ASN A 530 -2.41 -1.55 4.67
C ASN A 530 -2.16 -2.79 5.54
N GLN A 531 -1.04 -2.85 6.28
CA GLN A 531 -0.76 -4.00 7.15
C GLN A 531 -1.87 -4.29 8.17
N GLN A 532 -2.47 -3.25 8.73
CA GLN A 532 -3.58 -3.38 9.68
C GLN A 532 -4.85 -3.95 9.01
N LEU A 533 -5.22 -3.43 7.85
CA LEU A 533 -6.37 -3.92 7.09
C LEU A 533 -6.21 -5.39 6.67
N ILE A 534 -4.99 -5.78 6.34
CA ILE A 534 -4.64 -7.16 5.96
C ILE A 534 -4.82 -8.11 7.13
N GLU A 535 -4.21 -7.78 8.25
CA GLU A 535 -4.12 -8.65 9.42
C GLU A 535 -5.47 -8.79 10.09
N ASN A 536 -6.26 -7.71 10.16
CA ASN A 536 -7.66 -7.79 10.56
C ASN A 536 -8.41 -8.76 9.65
N TRP A 537 -8.29 -8.62 8.32
CA TRP A 537 -9.00 -9.51 7.40
C TRP A 537 -8.59 -10.99 7.51
N VAL A 538 -7.28 -11.28 7.48
CA VAL A 538 -6.73 -12.64 7.57
C VAL A 538 -7.21 -13.35 8.83
N HIS A 539 -7.46 -12.59 9.89
CA HIS A 539 -7.86 -13.09 11.19
C HIS A 539 -9.29 -12.73 11.59
N ASN A 540 -10.15 -12.33 10.65
CA ASN A 540 -11.56 -11.95 10.93
C ASN A 540 -12.35 -13.07 11.62
N SER A 541 -11.96 -14.34 11.46
CA SER A 541 -12.58 -15.50 12.09
C SER A 541 -11.92 -15.93 13.41
N CYS A 542 -10.74 -15.38 13.73
CA CYS A 542 -10.11 -15.60 15.02
C CYS A 542 -10.84 -14.73 16.04
N GLU A 543 -11.52 -15.33 17.02
CA GLU A 543 -12.30 -14.60 18.03
C GLU A 543 -11.61 -13.31 18.50
N ASP A 544 -12.28 -12.17 18.29
CA ASP A 544 -11.91 -10.89 18.88
C ASP A 544 -12.08 -11.05 20.40
N SER A 545 -11.01 -11.42 21.09
CA SER A 545 -11.03 -11.54 22.55
C SER A 545 -11.19 -10.13 23.16
N VAL A 546 -12.43 -9.71 23.41
CA VAL A 546 -12.73 -8.52 24.22
C VAL A 546 -12.43 -8.89 25.68
N LEU A 547 -11.21 -8.57 26.12
CA LEU A 547 -10.80 -8.70 27.52
C LEU A 547 -10.79 -7.30 28.14
N ASN A 548 -11.49 -7.11 29.26
CA ASN A 548 -11.58 -5.85 30.00
C ASN A 548 -12.11 -4.64 29.19
N GLY A 549 -12.99 -4.86 28.21
CA GLY A 549 -13.62 -3.80 27.43
C GLY A 549 -12.71 -3.13 26.38
N VAL A 550 -11.52 -3.69 26.12
CA VAL A 550 -10.59 -3.21 25.08
C VAL A 550 -10.60 -4.19 23.89
N SER A 551 -10.94 -3.71 22.69
CA SER A 551 -10.87 -4.51 21.46
C SER A 551 -9.44 -4.54 20.94
N TRP A 552 -8.76 -5.67 21.08
CA TRP A 552 -7.41 -5.85 20.57
C TRP A 552 -7.43 -6.08 19.07
N LYS A 553 -6.84 -5.16 18.31
CA LYS A 553 -6.75 -5.28 16.85
C LYS A 553 -5.41 -5.90 16.45
N ARG A 554 -5.34 -6.40 15.21
CA ARG A 554 -4.16 -7.10 14.67
C ARG A 554 -3.57 -6.31 13.52
N GLY A 555 -2.23 -6.20 13.52
CA GLY A 555 -1.48 -5.69 12.38
C GLY A 555 -0.53 -4.54 12.71
N CYS A 556 0.72 -4.88 12.98
CA CYS A 556 1.73 -3.85 13.16
C CYS A 556 2.40 -3.51 11.83
N SER A 557 2.26 -2.25 11.41
CA SER A 557 3.03 -1.68 10.30
C SER A 557 4.47 -1.32 10.70
N HIS A 558 4.83 -1.42 11.99
CA HIS A 558 6.23 -1.43 12.45
C HIS A 558 6.81 -2.84 12.26
N LEU A 559 7.03 -3.16 10.98
CA LEU A 559 7.11 -4.49 10.36
C LEU A 559 7.77 -5.63 11.15
N ASN A 560 9.10 -5.70 11.20
CA ASN A 560 9.81 -6.96 11.45
C ASN A 560 11.33 -6.73 11.49
N SER A 561 11.81 -5.54 11.87
CA SER A 561 13.22 -5.16 11.70
C SER A 561 13.89 -4.49 12.91
N ARG A 562 13.30 -4.63 14.09
CA ARG A 562 14.06 -4.51 15.33
C ARG A 562 14.55 -5.91 15.71
N VAL A 563 15.70 -6.30 15.15
CA VAL A 563 16.62 -7.29 15.73
C VAL A 563 16.01 -8.68 15.97
N SER A 564 16.20 -9.59 15.01
CA SER A 564 16.46 -11.02 15.25
C SER A 564 16.12 -11.60 16.65
N PHE A 565 14.86 -11.73 17.04
CA PHE A 565 14.45 -12.58 18.19
C PHE A 565 13.02 -13.16 18.07
N CYS A 566 12.43 -13.23 16.88
CA CYS A 566 11.16 -13.94 16.67
C CYS A 566 11.37 -15.43 16.33
N LYS A 567 12.38 -16.08 16.92
CA LYS A 567 12.54 -17.54 16.88
C LYS A 567 11.92 -18.24 18.10
N LEU A 568 11.38 -17.49 19.05
CA LEU A 568 10.95 -18.01 20.36
C LEU A 568 9.44 -18.00 20.64
N ILE A 569 8.59 -17.77 19.64
CA ILE A 569 7.15 -18.06 19.79
C ILE A 569 6.72 -18.97 18.64
N ARG A 570 7.21 -20.22 18.71
CA ARG A 570 6.53 -21.37 18.12
C ARG A 570 5.48 -21.80 19.13
N GLU A 571 4.27 -21.27 18.98
CA GLU A 571 3.01 -21.83 19.48
C GLU A 571 1.90 -20.90 18.95
N ASP A 572 1.08 -21.45 18.06
CA ASP A 572 -0.18 -20.93 17.50
C ASP A 572 -0.56 -19.46 17.79
N GLY A 573 -0.29 -18.59 16.81
CA GLY A 573 -1.02 -17.33 16.61
C GLY A 573 -0.55 -16.11 17.40
N CYS A 574 0.25 -15.24 16.77
CA CYS A 574 0.20 -13.80 17.10
C CYS A 574 0.68 -12.92 15.93
N SER A 575 -0.25 -12.39 15.15
CA SER A 575 -0.04 -11.11 14.47
C SER A 575 -0.04 -9.99 15.50
N PHE A 576 0.99 -9.15 15.48
CA PHE A 576 1.24 -8.12 16.48
C PHE A 576 -0.02 -7.36 16.91
N LYS A 577 -0.24 -7.33 18.23
CA LYS A 577 -1.39 -6.65 18.83
C LYS A 577 -1.19 -5.14 18.86
N VAL A 578 -2.23 -4.44 18.44
CA VAL A 578 -2.28 -2.99 18.44
C VAL A 578 -3.47 -2.51 19.27
N ILE A 579 -3.28 -1.36 19.91
CA ILE A 579 -4.29 -0.71 20.75
C ILE A 579 -4.53 0.70 20.21
N GLY A 580 -5.78 1.14 20.24
CA GLY A 580 -6.11 2.53 19.93
C GLY A 580 -5.51 3.46 20.98
N LEU A 581 -4.83 4.54 20.57
CA LEU A 581 -4.28 5.51 21.52
C LEU A 581 -5.37 6.12 22.43
N LYS A 582 -6.58 6.30 21.87
CA LYS A 582 -7.76 6.80 22.60
C LYS A 582 -8.27 5.82 23.67
N GLU A 583 -7.96 4.54 23.54
CA GLU A 583 -8.38 3.50 24.50
C GLU A 583 -7.51 3.51 25.76
N ILE A 584 -6.36 4.20 25.73
CA ILE A 584 -5.46 4.36 26.87
C ILE A 584 -5.82 5.65 27.64
N GLN A 585 -5.96 5.54 28.95
CA GLN A 585 -6.27 6.68 29.82
C GLN A 585 -5.28 7.84 29.63
N LYS A 586 -5.78 9.08 29.69
CA LYS A 586 -5.01 10.33 29.45
C LYS A 586 -4.49 10.51 28.02
N TYR A 587 -5.17 9.93 27.02
CA TYR A 587 -4.88 10.12 25.60
C TYR A 587 -4.63 11.59 25.20
N GLU A 588 -5.55 12.50 25.51
CA GLU A 588 -5.42 13.90 25.09
C GLU A 588 -4.15 14.56 25.63
N THR A 589 -3.85 14.30 26.90
CA THR A 589 -2.63 14.75 27.56
C THR A 589 -1.39 14.17 26.89
N ALA A 590 -1.39 12.87 26.59
CA ALA A 590 -0.25 12.21 25.97
C ALA A 590 0.06 12.77 24.58
N MET A 591 -0.97 13.02 23.76
CA MET A 591 -0.82 13.63 22.43
C MET A 591 -0.17 15.03 22.52
N LYS A 592 -0.64 15.89 23.43
CA LYS A 592 -0.05 17.22 23.64
C LYS A 592 1.39 17.13 24.15
N VAL A 593 1.64 16.32 25.17
CA VAL A 593 3.00 16.15 25.73
C VAL A 593 3.98 15.56 24.69
N SER A 594 3.53 14.67 23.83
CA SER A 594 4.37 14.08 22.78
C SER A 594 4.80 15.07 21.68
N THR A 595 4.07 16.18 21.52
CA THR A 595 4.25 17.14 20.42
C THR A 595 4.75 18.52 20.86
N ILE A 596 4.58 18.91 22.13
CA ILE A 596 4.98 20.22 22.65
C ILE A 596 6.47 20.53 22.40
N GLY A 597 7.33 19.52 22.53
CA GLY A 597 8.76 19.67 22.30
C GLY A 597 9.10 20.04 20.85
N LEU A 598 8.31 19.54 19.89
CA LEU A 598 8.47 19.84 18.47
C LEU A 598 8.05 21.28 18.16
N ILE A 599 6.91 21.72 18.71
CA ILE A 599 6.42 23.10 18.60
C ILE A 599 7.45 24.08 19.19
N HIS A 600 7.95 23.78 20.39
CA HIS A 600 8.98 24.59 21.04
C HIS A 600 10.21 24.70 20.15
N LYS A 601 10.66 23.59 19.54
CA LYS A 601 11.85 23.59 18.69
C LYS A 601 11.68 24.42 17.43
N ILE A 602 10.52 24.34 16.77
CA ILE A 602 10.19 25.19 15.61
C ILE A 602 10.25 26.67 16.01
N ALA A 603 9.59 27.04 17.11
CA ALA A 603 9.57 28.41 17.61
C ALA A 603 10.98 28.90 18.01
N GLU A 604 11.78 28.05 18.65
CA GLU A 604 13.15 28.36 19.03
C GLU A 604 14.01 28.70 17.80
N VAL A 605 13.95 27.87 16.75
CA VAL A 605 14.69 28.09 15.50
C VAL A 605 14.20 29.37 14.81
N ALA A 606 12.89 29.57 14.71
CA ALA A 606 12.31 30.77 14.10
C ALA A 606 12.76 32.06 14.81
N ILE A 607 12.72 32.10 16.15
CA ILE A 607 13.19 33.26 16.93
C ILE A 607 14.68 33.52 16.69
N LYS A 608 15.51 32.46 16.68
CA LYS A 608 16.96 32.60 16.45
C LYS A 608 17.29 33.17 15.08
N GLU A 609 16.52 32.83 14.06
CA GLU A 609 16.71 33.29 12.68
C GLU A 609 16.09 34.68 12.41
N GLN A 610 14.93 34.99 12.99
CA GLN A 610 14.16 36.20 12.65
C GLN A 610 14.40 37.39 13.60
N VAL A 611 14.94 37.15 14.81
CA VAL A 611 15.23 38.21 15.77
C VAL A 611 16.70 38.59 15.71
N PHE A 612 17.01 39.75 15.14
CA PHE A 612 18.40 40.21 14.95
C PHE A 612 19.05 40.74 16.24
N CYS A 613 18.26 41.32 17.15
CA CYS A 613 18.78 41.84 18.40
C CYS A 613 19.03 40.72 19.41
N GLU A 614 20.28 40.51 19.83
CA GLU A 614 20.65 39.47 20.81
C GLU A 614 19.93 39.62 22.15
N PHE A 615 19.69 40.85 22.61
CA PHE A 615 18.94 41.07 23.85
C PHE A 615 17.47 40.64 23.70
N GLU A 616 16.79 41.07 22.63
CA GLU A 616 15.40 40.67 22.39
C GLU A 616 15.28 39.18 22.12
N LYS A 617 16.22 38.59 21.38
CA LYS A 617 16.31 37.15 21.13
C LYS A 617 16.34 36.37 22.45
N MET A 618 17.21 36.75 23.38
CA MET A 618 17.25 36.14 24.71
C MET A 618 15.93 36.31 25.49
N GLN A 619 15.28 37.48 25.39
CA GLN A 619 13.98 37.69 26.05
C GLN A 619 12.88 36.80 25.46
N PHE A 620 12.75 36.75 24.13
CA PHE A 620 11.77 35.89 23.46
C PHE A 620 11.99 34.42 23.78
N LEU A 621 13.24 33.94 23.72
CA LEU A 621 13.59 32.56 24.07
C LEU A 621 13.28 32.24 25.54
N LYS A 622 13.55 33.17 26.47
CA LYS A 622 13.20 33.01 27.89
C LYS A 622 11.69 32.91 28.08
N THR A 623 10.92 33.80 27.47
CA THR A 623 9.46 33.79 27.56
C THR A 623 8.88 32.52 26.94
N LEU A 624 9.39 32.09 25.78
CA LEU A 624 9.00 30.82 25.15
C LEU A 624 9.29 29.63 26.08
N GLY A 625 10.48 29.53 26.66
CA GLY A 625 10.84 28.45 27.58
C GLY A 625 9.95 28.41 28.82
N MET A 626 9.62 29.56 29.40
CA MET A 626 8.69 29.67 30.52
C MET A 626 7.26 29.23 30.12
N LEU A 627 6.76 29.70 28.98
CA LEU A 627 5.46 29.32 28.44
C LEU A 627 5.37 27.81 28.20
N THR A 628 6.34 27.24 27.49
CA THR A 628 6.40 25.79 27.21
C THR A 628 6.42 24.98 28.51
N THR A 629 7.18 25.42 29.52
CA THR A 629 7.23 24.73 30.82
C THR A 629 5.86 24.77 31.52
N ARG A 630 5.19 25.93 31.53
CA ARG A 630 3.85 26.08 32.12
C ARG A 630 2.80 25.26 31.39
N MET A 631 2.84 25.23 30.06
CA MET A 631 2.00 24.36 29.24
C MET A 631 2.20 22.89 29.61
N HIS A 632 3.45 22.44 29.69
CA HIS A 632 3.77 21.07 30.07
C HIS A 632 3.27 20.70 31.48
N GLN A 633 3.44 21.60 32.45
CA GLN A 633 2.94 21.44 33.81
C GLN A 633 1.41 21.41 33.88
N CYS A 634 0.73 22.24 33.10
CA CYS A 634 -0.73 22.26 33.01
C CYS A 634 -1.28 20.89 32.58
N PHE A 635 -0.61 20.22 31.64
CA PHE A 635 -0.97 18.88 31.20
C PHE A 635 -0.66 17.79 32.23
N LEU A 636 0.45 17.87 32.95
CA LEU A 636 0.90 16.79 33.85
C LEU A 636 0.28 16.84 35.26
N ASN A 637 0.09 18.01 35.85
CA ASN A 637 -0.07 18.17 37.31
C ASN A 637 -1.29 19.01 37.75
N SER A 638 -2.19 19.35 36.84
CA SER A 638 -3.23 20.35 37.14
C SER A 638 -4.38 19.81 38.01
N ARG A 639 -4.47 20.29 39.27
CA ARG A 639 -5.67 20.20 40.12
C ARG A 639 -6.80 21.19 39.74
N LYS A 640 -6.49 22.25 38.97
CA LYS A 640 -7.44 23.28 38.48
C LYS A 640 -7.13 23.66 37.02
N PRO A 641 -7.52 22.82 36.04
CA PRO A 641 -7.05 22.95 34.65
C PRO A 641 -7.59 24.19 33.94
N HIS A 642 -8.81 24.62 34.28
CA HIS A 642 -9.43 25.74 33.58
C HIS A 642 -8.74 27.08 33.84
N SER A 643 -8.42 27.40 35.10
CA SER A 643 -7.78 28.66 35.45
C SER A 643 -6.36 28.76 34.90
N GLN A 644 -5.60 27.65 34.94
CA GLN A 644 -4.24 27.61 34.37
C GLN A 644 -4.27 27.72 32.84
N LYS A 645 -5.23 27.07 32.16
CA LYS A 645 -5.38 27.20 30.72
C LYS A 645 -5.64 28.65 30.29
N MET A 646 -6.53 29.34 31.00
CA MET A 646 -6.84 30.75 30.72
C MET A 646 -5.63 31.66 30.95
N GLU A 647 -4.87 31.44 32.02
CA GLU A 647 -3.64 32.21 32.29
C GLU A 647 -2.60 32.02 31.16
N ILE A 648 -2.42 30.78 30.69
CA ILE A 648 -1.49 30.49 29.59
C ILE A 648 -1.97 31.13 28.29
N SER A 649 -3.27 31.09 27.99
CA SER A 649 -3.84 31.77 26.82
C SER A 649 -3.58 33.28 26.86
N ASN A 650 -3.78 33.93 28.01
CA ASN A 650 -3.46 35.36 28.18
C ASN A 650 -1.96 35.65 27.97
N GLN A 651 -1.07 34.76 28.43
CA GLN A 651 0.37 34.92 28.25
C GLN A 651 0.80 34.68 26.79
N LEU A 652 0.11 33.80 26.06
CA LEU A 652 0.28 33.62 24.63
C LEU A 652 -0.14 34.86 23.84
N GLU A 653 -1.28 35.46 24.19
CA GLU A 653 -1.73 36.72 23.59
C GLU A 653 -0.71 37.85 23.81
N GLN A 654 -0.19 37.99 25.04
CA GLN A 654 0.87 38.96 25.35
C GLN A 654 2.15 38.69 24.55
N PHE A 655 2.53 37.41 24.42
CA PHE A 655 3.68 37.01 23.62
C PHE A 655 3.46 37.35 22.13
N GLN A 656 2.25 37.14 21.62
CA GLN A 656 1.86 37.50 20.26
C GLN A 656 1.90 39.00 20.02
N THR A 657 1.33 39.81 20.92
CA THR A 657 1.40 41.28 20.83
C THR A 657 2.86 41.76 20.86
N LYS A 658 3.69 41.18 21.73
CA LYS A 658 5.12 41.51 21.79
C LYS A 658 5.84 41.16 20.48
N TRP A 659 5.53 40.01 19.89
CA TRP A 659 6.11 39.56 18.64
C TRP A 659 5.72 40.48 17.47
N LEU A 660 4.43 40.80 17.31
CA LEU A 660 3.94 41.70 16.27
C LEU A 660 4.57 43.10 16.40
N ASN A 661 4.61 43.65 17.61
CA ASN A 661 5.28 44.92 17.87
C ASN A 661 6.77 44.90 17.51
N TYR A 662 7.45 43.77 17.67
CA TYR A 662 8.85 43.62 17.25
C TYR A 662 8.98 43.60 15.72
N GLN A 663 8.10 42.88 15.02
CA GLN A 663 8.10 42.82 13.56
C GLN A 663 7.83 44.20 12.93
N ASP A 664 6.91 44.99 13.50
CA ASP A 664 6.59 46.33 13.01
C ASP A 664 7.71 47.36 13.27
N ASN A 665 8.54 47.12 14.30
CA ASN A 665 9.60 48.04 14.73
C ASN A 665 11.02 47.54 14.43
N GLN A 666 11.19 46.64 13.44
CA GLN A 666 12.48 46.02 13.06
C GLN A 666 13.65 47.00 12.83
N THR A 667 13.38 48.30 12.68
CA THR A 667 14.36 49.36 12.44
C THR A 667 14.92 50.06 13.70
N LYS A 668 14.44 49.78 14.92
CA LYS A 668 14.87 50.49 16.14
C LYS A 668 15.41 49.58 17.25
N CYS A 669 16.58 48.97 17.02
CA CYS A 669 17.40 48.46 18.12
C CYS A 669 18.63 49.37 18.29
N ASP A 670 18.56 50.26 19.28
CA ASP A 670 19.68 51.10 19.75
C ASP A 670 20.86 50.29 20.32
N CYS A 671 20.69 48.97 20.39
CA CYS A 671 21.69 48.01 20.80
C CYS A 671 22.84 47.87 19.79
N SER A 672 22.71 48.46 18.59
CA SER A 672 23.73 48.53 17.53
C SER A 672 24.63 49.78 17.59
N LEU A 673 24.42 50.71 18.53
CA LEU A 673 25.23 51.92 18.66
C LEU A 673 26.37 51.75 19.69
N ASN A 674 27.60 51.67 19.15
CA ASN A 674 28.92 51.77 19.77
C ASN A 674 29.37 50.65 20.75
N GLU A 675 30.02 49.61 20.20
CA GLU A 675 30.79 48.59 20.94
C GLU A 675 31.96 49.17 21.76
N THR A 676 32.41 50.39 21.47
CA THR A 676 33.54 51.03 22.15
C THR A 676 33.15 51.90 23.35
N GLU A 677 31.98 52.56 23.36
CA GLU A 677 31.60 53.49 24.43
C GLU A 677 30.81 52.86 25.59
N ASN A 678 30.19 51.69 25.40
CA ASN A 678 29.27 51.11 26.39
C ASN A 678 29.76 49.87 27.14
N ARG A 679 31.02 49.41 26.96
CA ARG A 679 31.57 48.26 27.71
C ARG A 679 31.40 48.37 29.24
N GLY A 680 31.46 49.58 29.79
CA GLY A 680 31.24 49.85 31.22
C GLY A 680 29.78 49.68 31.67
N LYS A 681 28.81 50.15 30.87
CA LYS A 681 27.37 50.00 31.14
C LYS A 681 26.88 48.58 30.86
N TYR A 682 27.42 47.91 29.84
CA TYR A 682 27.12 46.51 29.52
C TYR A 682 27.67 45.56 30.59
N ARG A 683 28.91 45.75 31.08
CA ARG A 683 29.42 44.96 32.23
C ARG A 683 28.65 45.25 33.51
N LYS A 684 28.22 46.49 33.77
CA LYS A 684 27.41 46.81 34.95
C LYS A 684 26.00 46.21 34.85
N LYS A 685 25.29 46.34 33.72
CA LYS A 685 23.98 45.69 33.52
C LYS A 685 24.11 44.17 33.54
N ARG A 686 25.11 43.57 32.90
CA ARG A 686 25.35 42.11 32.93
C ARG A 686 25.78 41.61 34.31
N LYS A 687 26.55 42.37 35.11
CA LYS A 687 26.87 42.03 36.52
C LYS A 687 25.69 42.23 37.46
N VAL A 688 24.88 43.28 37.29
CA VAL A 688 23.63 43.48 38.04
C VAL A 688 22.62 42.39 37.67
N PHE A 689 22.58 41.96 36.41
CA PHE A 689 21.73 40.87 35.94
C PHE A 689 22.23 39.51 36.42
N LEU A 690 23.54 39.22 36.40
CA LEU A 690 24.13 38.02 36.99
C LEU A 690 23.99 37.97 38.52
N LYS A 691 23.97 39.14 39.17
CA LYS A 691 23.71 39.28 40.61
C LYS A 691 22.22 39.06 40.91
N SER A 692 21.30 39.63 40.12
CA SER A 692 19.87 39.29 40.14
C SER A 692 19.60 37.82 39.80
N PHE A 693 20.40 37.20 38.93
CA PHE A 693 20.33 35.78 38.59
C PHE A 693 20.76 34.91 39.78
N LYS A 694 21.77 35.34 40.55
CA LYS A 694 22.19 34.68 41.80
C LYS A 694 21.19 34.90 42.93
N ASP A 695 20.66 36.10 43.07
CA ASP A 695 19.76 36.48 44.16
C ASP A 695 18.31 35.97 43.93
N GLN A 696 17.90 35.66 42.68
CA GLN A 696 16.65 34.94 42.36
C GLN A 696 16.79 33.41 42.33
N LEU A 697 18.02 32.88 42.30
CA LEU A 697 18.28 31.44 42.53
C LEU A 697 18.21 31.07 44.02
N THR A 698 18.17 32.05 44.92
CA THR A 698 18.04 31.85 46.38
C THR A 698 16.61 31.91 46.91
N ASP A 699 15.60 32.18 46.08
CA ASP A 699 14.20 32.06 46.48
C ASP A 699 13.50 30.90 45.75
N ILE A 700 13.37 29.80 46.50
CA ILE A 700 12.41 28.70 46.36
C ILE A 700 12.64 27.75 45.17
N CYS A 701 13.43 26.71 45.45
CA CYS A 701 13.22 25.38 44.88
C CYS A 701 11.78 24.91 45.21
N PRO A 702 10.92 24.57 44.23
CA PRO A 702 9.55 24.14 44.50
C PRO A 702 9.43 22.70 45.04
N PHE A 703 10.53 22.08 45.51
CA PHE A 703 10.54 20.75 46.10
C PHE A 703 10.85 20.69 47.61
N LYS A 704 10.91 21.83 48.33
CA LYS A 704 10.94 21.80 49.81
C LYS A 704 9.53 21.63 50.40
N SER A 705 8.98 20.43 50.27
CA SER A 705 7.91 19.96 51.16
C SER A 705 7.90 18.43 51.25
N CYS A 706 9.01 17.82 51.65
CA CYS A 706 9.03 16.45 52.17
C CYS A 706 10.11 16.34 53.27
N GLY A 707 9.70 16.63 54.51
CA GLY A 707 10.22 16.06 55.77
C GLY A 707 11.66 16.36 56.20
N ASP A 708 11.83 17.38 57.05
CA ASP A 708 12.87 17.36 58.08
C ASP A 708 12.25 16.78 59.37
N ALA A 709 12.71 15.61 59.80
CA ALA A 709 12.68 15.16 61.19
C ALA A 709 13.89 14.25 61.41
N GLY A 710 14.82 14.70 62.25
CA GLY A 710 16.18 14.15 62.34
C GLY A 710 16.29 12.79 63.01
N ASN A 711 17.39 12.09 62.68
CA ASN A 711 18.37 11.59 63.64
C ASN A 711 19.52 10.88 62.91
N SER A 712 20.70 11.02 63.51
CA SER A 712 21.99 10.34 63.27
C SER A 712 21.94 8.90 62.73
N TYR A 713 22.81 8.54 61.79
CA TYR A 713 24.02 7.70 61.98
C TYR A 713 24.64 7.21 60.65
N ASN A 714 25.98 7.27 60.63
CA ASN A 714 27.03 6.55 59.90
C ASN A 714 26.81 5.87 58.53
N PHE A 715 27.78 6.19 57.66
CA PHE A 715 28.27 5.44 56.52
C PHE A 715 28.58 3.97 56.85
N ASP A 716 28.03 3.06 56.05
CA ASP A 716 28.69 1.92 55.36
C ASP A 716 27.69 0.76 55.22
N ASP A 717 27.10 0.63 54.03
CA ASP A 717 26.98 -0.64 53.27
C ASP A 717 26.08 -0.45 52.03
N GLU A 718 26.51 -1.07 50.93
CA GLU A 718 26.08 -0.90 49.54
C GLU A 718 24.61 -1.31 49.28
N GLU A 719 23.80 -0.40 48.71
CA GLU A 719 22.69 -0.72 47.82
C GLU A 719 22.52 0.41 46.78
N ALA A 720 22.70 0.08 45.50
CA ALA A 720 22.66 1.02 44.38
C ALA A 720 21.21 1.46 44.08
N GLY A 721 20.81 2.57 44.71
CA GLY A 721 19.57 3.29 44.49
C GLY A 721 19.70 4.42 43.47
N GLU A 722 18.69 4.50 42.61
CA GLU A 722 18.22 5.62 41.78
C GLU A 722 18.92 6.98 41.95
N GLU A 723 19.82 7.30 41.03
CA GLU A 723 20.34 8.67 40.87
C GLU A 723 19.33 9.55 40.12
N TYR A 724 18.83 10.55 40.82
CA TYR A 724 18.13 11.70 40.25
C TYR A 724 19.13 12.59 39.50
N GLU A 725 19.28 12.38 38.19
CA GLU A 725 20.01 13.33 37.35
C GLU A 725 19.16 14.60 37.11
N ILE A 726 19.70 15.69 37.66
CA ILE A 726 19.21 17.05 37.58
C ILE A 726 19.56 17.62 36.21
N PHE A 727 18.54 18.08 35.46
CA PHE A 727 18.69 18.78 34.18
C PHE A 727 19.36 20.15 34.35
N TRP A 728 20.69 20.20 34.35
CA TRP A 728 21.50 21.40 34.04
C TRP A 728 22.85 20.95 33.44
N SER A 729 22.98 20.91 32.11
CA SER A 729 24.28 20.96 31.41
C SER A 729 24.24 22.18 30.46
N GLN A 730 24.81 23.30 30.91
CA GLN A 730 26.13 23.78 30.47
C GLN A 730 26.31 23.79 28.95
N THR A 731 25.78 24.83 28.31
CA THR A 731 26.45 25.38 27.13
C THR A 731 27.75 26.08 27.59
N TRP A 732 28.71 26.14 26.67
CA TRP A 732 29.99 26.87 26.64
C TRP A 732 31.23 25.96 26.62
N SER A 733 31.79 25.81 25.42
CA SER A 733 33.25 25.91 25.22
C SER A 733 33.54 26.77 23.96
N LEU A 734 34.29 27.85 24.23
CA LEU A 734 34.93 28.89 23.41
C LEU A 734 34.10 29.73 22.42
#